data_AF-A0AAU7DV91-F1
#
_entry.id   AF-A0AAU7DV91-F1
#
_cell.length_a   1.000
_cell.length_b   1.000
_cell.length_c   1.000
_cell.angle_alpha   90.00
_cell.angle_beta   90.00
_cell.angle_gamma   90.00
#
_symmetry.space_group_name_H-M   'P 1'
#
loop_
_entity.id
_entity.type
_entity.pdbx_description
1 polymer ?
#
loop_
_entity_poly.entity_id
_entity_poly.type
_entity_poly.pdbx_seq_one_letter_code
_entity_poly.pdbx_strand_id
1 'polypeptide(L)'
;MSDDRPTFPVVMRGYDRAQVDSRISSLDQALQEAFARVASVEQHSAQLQETIANLQHKLEETERPSYSGLGSRIEQLMRSAEEQSTDVLSQARTQSEELTRRAELAASQLRNRAESEAAELLGAARRESKEVRLAAANEAETTLVSAERRAEELVGSAEREATRIATAISTEETERRTSLERQLSTQQATVEREITELRVQAQREAEELRNRTVEETTALREETDIYATSLRQTTDAETTSLRHRTEAETAALRSETESYVANLRSTTERETSQLRQTTETDAAALRAAVQSEADARRAQLEEELTALRLETENQITADKARSAQSLEALRRETERDANVALEAAQLEASHLRESASQETTELIATTERETSELLARSKREAAEILEQARTESERVTADAQRAANDLLTSARAESTAMLDDSRKVLSQAELDIAQRYEQAQIADTELHAKTKEETDRLIGEAELHAAEAEERAAEALSKFEQIRRDTDSYAKETTERARITSEQILADAHDQADELVDAAQSEASRQIANAKSTVDELNRQRESITTYLDELRSILAAEAIPSVATLQKVAAVEETFESAQQEARAEGNEQAAGFAQVSQTGQDDADEAESLDEDDQTAASADFAQDADDPDTAESEVEEAAGEESSADVAEDVSESQDAAAQSTDTEEESADAAAASAGSASDDSASDESANGGAANDEAAAETDPELDALEAAEDAALDDEILAEEAEAAKGEAQNAKAKGRPAPMSAAAGFNIAKFDNKAKGRK
;
A
#
# COMPACT_ATOMS: atom_id res chain seq x y z
N MET A 1 -59.12 86.62 107.94
CA MET A 1 -60.40 86.72 107.23
C MET A 1 -60.58 85.45 106.44
N SER A 2 -61.68 84.73 106.64
CA SER A 2 -61.98 83.51 105.90
C SER A 2 -62.63 83.85 104.56
N ASP A 3 -62.31 83.11 103.51
CA ASP A 3 -63.20 82.97 102.34
C ASP A 3 -63.21 81.49 101.96
N ASP A 4 -64.30 80.82 102.29
CA ASP A 4 -64.39 79.35 102.38
C ASP A 4 -64.82 78.76 101.03
N ARG A 5 -63.86 78.21 100.28
CA ARG A 5 -64.08 77.62 98.96
C ARG A 5 -63.52 76.19 98.93
N PRO A 6 -64.29 75.18 98.48
CA PRO A 6 -63.83 73.80 98.46
C PRO A 6 -62.61 73.67 97.55
N THR A 7 -61.44 73.46 98.14
CA THR A 7 -60.13 73.45 97.45
C THR A 7 -59.94 72.24 96.53
N PHE A 8 -60.82 71.23 96.64
CA PHE A 8 -60.78 69.99 95.88
C PHE A 8 -62.17 69.70 95.29
N PRO A 9 -62.29 69.40 93.98
CA PRO A 9 -63.55 68.98 93.38
C PRO A 9 -63.96 67.60 93.93
N VAL A 10 -65.25 67.45 94.24
CA VAL A 10 -65.82 66.19 94.73
C VAL A 10 -66.37 65.39 93.56
N VAL A 11 -65.75 64.23 93.31
CA VAL A 11 -66.22 63.23 92.35
C VAL A 11 -67.23 62.32 93.08
N MET A 12 -68.08 61.57 92.36
CA MET A 12 -69.23 60.84 92.92
C MET A 12 -68.96 59.86 94.09
N ARG A 13 -67.70 59.55 94.45
CA ARG A 13 -67.34 58.77 95.64
C ARG A 13 -66.18 59.35 96.47
N GLY A 14 -65.92 60.67 96.39
CA GLY A 14 -64.95 61.36 97.26
C GLY A 14 -64.19 62.49 96.57
N TYR A 15 -63.18 63.04 97.24
CA TYR A 15 -62.23 63.98 96.65
C TYR A 15 -61.35 63.30 95.60
N ASP A 16 -60.94 64.06 94.57
CA ASP A 16 -59.89 63.60 93.66
C ASP A 16 -58.55 63.47 94.39
N ARG A 17 -58.14 62.22 94.61
CA ARG A 17 -56.89 61.88 95.31
C ARG A 17 -55.66 62.47 94.63
N ALA A 18 -55.62 62.57 93.29
CA ALA A 18 -54.45 63.12 92.60
C ALA A 18 -54.24 64.61 92.91
N GLN A 19 -55.33 65.36 93.04
CA GLN A 19 -55.28 66.78 93.44
C GLN A 19 -54.97 66.96 94.93
N VAL A 20 -55.47 66.07 95.79
CA VAL A 20 -55.14 66.06 97.23
C VAL A 20 -53.67 65.74 97.46
N ASP A 21 -53.16 64.64 96.89
CA ASP A 21 -51.75 64.21 97.02
C ASP A 21 -50.80 65.28 96.44
N SER A 22 -51.15 65.91 95.31
CA SER A 22 -50.44 67.06 94.74
C SER A 22 -50.43 68.29 95.67
N ARG A 23 -51.58 68.64 96.28
CA ARG A 23 -51.63 69.76 97.22
C ARG A 23 -50.85 69.50 98.50
N ILE A 24 -50.87 68.26 99.02
CA ILE A 24 -50.01 67.84 100.14
C ILE A 24 -48.53 68.03 99.77
N SER A 25 -48.10 67.53 98.61
CA SER A 25 -46.71 67.71 98.14
C SER A 25 -46.31 69.19 98.03
N SER A 26 -47.23 70.08 97.61
CA SER A 26 -46.97 71.52 97.55
C SER A 26 -46.89 72.21 98.92
N LEU A 27 -47.55 71.63 99.94
CA LEU A 27 -47.49 72.11 101.32
C LEU A 27 -46.24 71.59 102.04
N ASP A 28 -45.86 70.34 101.80
CA ASP A 28 -44.59 69.78 102.29
C ASP A 28 -43.39 70.53 101.69
N GLN A 29 -43.41 70.88 100.40
CA GLN A 29 -42.39 71.75 99.80
C GLN A 29 -42.35 73.13 100.45
N ALA A 30 -43.50 73.79 100.66
CA ALA A 30 -43.54 75.09 101.33
C ALA A 30 -43.07 75.03 102.80
N LEU A 31 -43.28 73.90 103.47
CA LEU A 31 -42.87 73.65 104.85
C LEU A 31 -41.36 73.33 104.95
N GLN A 32 -40.81 72.57 104.00
CA GLN A 32 -39.36 72.38 103.83
C GLN A 32 -38.66 73.70 103.49
N GLU A 33 -39.23 74.52 102.60
CA GLU A 33 -38.68 75.84 102.26
C GLU A 33 -38.73 76.79 103.47
N ALA A 34 -39.81 76.75 104.26
CA ALA A 34 -39.89 77.50 105.52
C ALA A 34 -38.80 77.07 106.52
N PHE A 35 -38.55 75.76 106.69
CA PHE A 35 -37.44 75.29 107.54
C PHE A 35 -36.07 75.69 106.98
N ALA A 36 -35.84 75.64 105.67
CA ALA A 36 -34.59 76.09 105.05
C ALA A 36 -34.35 77.61 105.26
N ARG A 37 -35.42 78.41 105.25
CA ARG A 37 -35.37 79.84 105.58
C ARG A 37 -35.13 80.10 107.07
N VAL A 38 -35.69 79.29 107.99
CA VAL A 38 -35.38 79.39 109.43
C VAL A 38 -33.92 79.03 109.69
N ALA A 39 -33.44 77.89 109.17
CA ALA A 39 -32.07 77.45 109.34
C ALA A 39 -31.05 78.46 108.76
N SER A 40 -31.32 79.07 107.59
CA SER A 40 -30.42 80.08 107.04
C SER A 40 -30.44 81.40 107.83
N VAL A 41 -31.56 81.80 108.43
CA VAL A 41 -31.63 82.96 109.34
C VAL A 41 -30.92 82.66 110.67
N GLU A 42 -31.04 81.45 111.22
CA GLU A 42 -30.28 81.02 112.40
C GLU A 42 -28.77 80.98 112.12
N GLN A 43 -28.36 80.51 110.93
CA GLN A 43 -26.95 80.49 110.51
C GLN A 43 -26.38 81.91 110.32
N HIS A 44 -27.13 82.83 109.71
CA HIS A 44 -26.73 84.25 109.65
C HIS A 44 -26.73 84.90 111.04
N SER A 45 -27.65 84.53 111.94
CA SER A 45 -27.66 85.00 113.32
C SER A 45 -26.40 84.57 114.08
N ALA A 46 -25.96 83.32 113.91
CA ALA A 46 -24.71 82.82 114.48
C ALA A 46 -23.49 83.57 113.92
N GLN A 47 -23.40 83.77 112.59
CA GLN A 47 -22.33 84.54 111.96
C GLN A 47 -22.30 86.01 112.42
N LEU A 48 -23.47 86.64 112.63
CA LEU A 48 -23.56 88.00 113.17
C LEU A 48 -23.13 88.06 114.65
N GLN A 49 -23.43 87.03 115.45
CA GLN A 49 -22.95 86.95 116.83
C GLN A 49 -21.44 86.71 116.90
N GLU A 50 -20.89 85.83 116.05
CA GLU A 50 -19.46 85.56 115.95
C GLU A 50 -18.68 86.79 115.46
N THR A 51 -19.19 87.53 114.48
CA THR A 51 -18.56 88.78 114.03
C THR A 51 -18.67 89.89 115.07
N ILE A 52 -19.77 90.00 115.82
CA ILE A 52 -19.86 90.91 116.99
C ILE A 52 -18.82 90.54 118.05
N ALA A 53 -18.67 89.27 118.41
CA ALA A 53 -17.69 88.82 119.40
C ALA A 53 -16.24 89.10 118.93
N ASN A 54 -15.92 88.82 117.66
CA ASN A 54 -14.61 89.15 117.08
C ASN A 54 -14.34 90.66 117.00
N LEU A 55 -15.37 91.49 116.78
CA LEU A 55 -15.24 92.95 116.80
C LEU A 55 -15.11 93.49 118.23
N GLN A 56 -15.76 92.87 119.22
CA GLN A 56 -15.58 93.21 120.64
C GLN A 56 -14.16 92.88 121.12
N HIS A 57 -13.62 91.71 120.78
CA HIS A 57 -12.23 91.35 121.10
C HIS A 57 -11.23 92.38 120.51
N LYS A 58 -11.41 92.73 119.23
CA LYS A 58 -10.59 93.77 118.56
C LYS A 58 -10.75 95.15 119.20
N LEU A 59 -11.90 95.45 119.79
CA LEU A 59 -12.11 96.69 120.54
C LEU A 59 -11.32 96.67 121.86
N GLU A 60 -11.39 95.58 122.63
CA GLU A 60 -10.65 95.42 123.89
C GLU A 60 -9.12 95.46 123.68
N GLU A 61 -8.63 94.87 122.58
CA GLU A 61 -7.23 94.97 122.14
C GLU A 61 -6.81 96.41 121.76
N THR A 62 -7.76 97.22 121.26
CA THR A 62 -7.51 98.61 120.87
C THR A 62 -7.58 99.57 122.07
N GLU A 63 -8.44 99.30 123.06
CA GLU A 63 -8.64 100.16 124.24
C GLU A 63 -7.50 100.11 125.27
N ARG A 64 -6.55 99.16 125.16
CA ARG A 64 -5.37 99.07 126.04
C ARG A 64 -4.05 98.76 125.31
N PRO A 65 -3.47 99.72 124.56
CA PRO A 65 -2.16 99.54 123.93
C PRO A 65 -1.07 99.32 124.98
N SER A 66 -0.33 98.21 124.88
CA SER A 66 0.87 97.95 125.68
C SER A 66 1.97 97.30 124.83
N TYR A 67 3.23 97.56 125.19
CA TYR A 67 4.39 97.36 124.30
C TYR A 67 4.65 95.91 123.89
N SER A 68 4.06 94.93 124.60
CA SER A 68 4.12 93.50 124.25
C SER A 68 3.30 93.13 123.01
N GLY A 69 2.21 93.86 122.71
CA GLY A 69 1.33 93.59 121.56
C GLY A 69 1.94 93.93 120.19
N LEU A 70 3.05 94.68 120.15
CA LEU A 70 3.84 94.85 118.93
C LEU A 70 4.55 93.54 118.54
N GLY A 71 5.10 92.82 119.52
CA GLY A 71 5.84 91.57 119.29
C GLY A 71 4.98 90.48 118.65
N SER A 72 3.78 90.25 119.18
CA SER A 72 2.84 89.26 118.62
C SER A 72 2.34 89.63 117.22
N ARG A 73 2.19 90.94 116.92
CA ARG A 73 1.79 91.41 115.59
C ARG A 73 2.94 91.30 114.56
N ILE A 74 4.19 91.44 115.00
CA ILE A 74 5.38 91.15 114.20
C ILE A 74 5.48 89.64 113.94
N GLU A 75 5.32 88.79 114.97
CA GLU A 75 5.29 87.33 114.82
C GLU A 75 4.21 86.87 113.83
N GLN A 76 3.01 87.47 113.91
CA GLN A 76 1.92 87.19 112.97
C GLN A 76 2.27 87.61 111.53
N LEU A 77 2.92 88.77 111.33
CA LEU A 77 3.36 89.23 110.01
C LEU A 77 4.45 88.30 109.44
N MET A 78 5.48 87.99 110.24
CA MET A 78 6.56 87.06 109.90
C MET A 78 6.02 85.69 109.49
N ARG A 79 5.08 85.15 110.27
CA ARG A 79 4.39 83.89 109.97
C ARG A 79 3.60 83.98 108.67
N SER A 80 2.86 85.07 108.44
CA SER A 80 2.09 85.25 107.20
C SER A 80 2.99 85.39 105.96
N ALA A 81 4.18 85.97 106.08
CA ALA A 81 5.16 86.04 105.00
C ALA A 81 5.82 84.69 104.72
N GLU A 82 6.11 83.90 105.75
CA GLU A 82 6.62 82.53 105.60
C GLU A 82 5.55 81.62 104.97
N GLU A 83 4.30 81.68 105.44
CA GLU A 83 3.14 80.97 104.90
C GLU A 83 2.90 81.35 103.42
N GLN A 84 2.86 82.64 103.10
CA GLN A 84 2.80 83.15 101.72
C GLN A 84 3.97 82.66 100.84
N SER A 85 5.18 82.55 101.39
CA SER A 85 6.33 82.06 100.64
C SER A 85 6.23 80.57 100.31
N THR A 86 5.72 79.76 101.25
CA THR A 86 5.42 78.35 100.99
C THR A 86 4.23 78.15 100.06
N ASP A 87 3.23 79.04 100.13
CA ASP A 87 2.07 79.03 99.24
C ASP A 87 2.49 79.36 97.80
N VAL A 88 3.28 80.42 97.58
CA VAL A 88 3.79 80.79 96.24
C VAL A 88 4.61 79.66 95.62
N LEU A 89 5.51 79.02 96.37
CA LEU A 89 6.30 77.88 95.86
C LEU A 89 5.47 76.61 95.65
N SER A 90 4.48 76.33 96.50
CA SER A 90 3.60 75.15 96.32
C SER A 90 2.62 75.34 95.16
N GLN A 91 2.06 76.55 95.01
CA GLN A 91 1.23 76.93 93.87
C GLN A 91 2.03 76.86 92.56
N ALA A 92 3.23 77.45 92.50
CA ALA A 92 4.05 77.42 91.30
C ALA A 92 4.50 76.00 90.92
N ARG A 93 4.83 75.14 91.90
CA ARG A 93 5.07 73.70 91.65
C ARG A 93 3.82 73.01 91.11
N THR A 94 2.66 73.21 91.75
CA THR A 94 1.40 72.60 91.31
C THR A 94 1.02 73.03 89.89
N GLN A 95 1.22 74.31 89.55
CA GLN A 95 0.99 74.85 88.21
C GLN A 95 1.99 74.30 87.18
N SER A 96 3.26 74.13 87.56
CA SER A 96 4.32 73.55 86.73
C SER A 96 4.12 72.05 86.46
N GLU A 97 3.77 71.27 87.49
CA GLU A 97 3.42 69.85 87.39
C GLU A 97 2.14 69.64 86.56
N GLU A 98 1.20 70.57 86.62
CA GLU A 98 -0.03 70.54 85.83
C GLU A 98 0.17 71.03 84.38
N LEU A 99 1.16 71.89 84.12
CA LEU A 99 1.60 72.24 82.76
C LEU A 99 2.35 71.10 82.09
N THR A 100 3.34 70.51 82.75
CA THR A 100 4.07 69.33 82.24
C THR A 100 3.13 68.16 82.02
N ARG A 101 2.27 67.81 82.98
CA ARG A 101 1.22 66.77 82.80
C ARG A 101 0.30 67.04 81.62
N ARG A 102 -0.08 68.30 81.37
CA ARG A 102 -0.92 68.66 80.23
C ARG A 102 -0.18 68.55 78.91
N ALA A 103 1.10 68.92 78.86
CA ALA A 103 1.95 68.76 77.70
C ALA A 103 2.25 67.29 77.40
N GLU A 104 2.61 66.48 78.40
CA GLU A 104 2.74 65.02 78.31
C GLU A 104 1.46 64.37 77.77
N LEU A 105 0.30 64.79 78.27
CA LEU A 105 -1.00 64.31 77.79
C LEU A 105 -1.28 64.74 76.35
N ALA A 106 -1.01 65.99 75.98
CA ALA A 106 -1.16 66.48 74.60
C ALA A 106 -0.21 65.77 73.62
N ALA A 107 1.07 65.64 73.97
CA ALA A 107 2.09 64.89 73.26
C ALA A 107 1.70 63.41 73.07
N SER A 108 1.17 62.78 74.13
CA SER A 108 0.64 61.41 74.02
C SER A 108 -0.56 61.34 73.07
N GLN A 109 -1.46 62.32 73.07
CA GLN A 109 -2.60 62.36 72.15
C GLN A 109 -2.17 62.64 70.70
N LEU A 110 -1.10 63.41 70.49
CA LEU A 110 -0.51 63.66 69.18
C LEU A 110 0.10 62.37 68.60
N ARG A 111 0.98 61.70 69.36
CA ARG A 111 1.58 60.42 68.96
C ARG A 111 0.53 59.33 68.73
N ASN A 112 -0.45 59.15 69.65
CA ASN A 112 -1.54 58.19 69.45
C ASN A 112 -2.40 58.49 68.20
N ARG A 113 -2.59 59.77 67.83
CA ARG A 113 -3.28 60.13 66.58
C ARG A 113 -2.42 59.73 65.37
N ALA A 114 -1.15 60.10 65.35
CA ALA A 114 -0.23 59.77 64.25
C ALA A 114 -0.02 58.26 64.08
N GLU A 115 0.09 57.49 65.17
CA GLU A 115 0.11 56.03 65.15
C GLU A 115 -1.17 55.44 64.55
N SER A 116 -2.34 56.02 64.87
CA SER A 116 -3.63 55.59 64.31
C SER A 116 -3.70 55.91 62.81
N GLU A 117 -3.30 57.10 62.40
CA GLU A 117 -3.31 57.56 61.01
C GLU A 117 -2.33 56.76 60.14
N ALA A 118 -1.09 56.55 60.60
CA ALA A 118 -0.11 55.67 59.99
C ALA A 118 -0.62 54.21 59.86
N ALA A 119 -1.29 53.68 60.90
CA ALA A 119 -1.88 52.35 60.86
C ALA A 119 -3.07 52.26 59.87
N GLU A 120 -3.89 53.31 59.75
CA GLU A 120 -4.98 53.38 58.77
C GLU A 120 -4.47 53.51 57.33
N LEU A 121 -3.44 54.33 57.07
CA LEU A 121 -2.79 54.48 55.76
C LEU A 121 -2.13 53.18 55.30
N LEU A 122 -1.29 52.56 56.13
CA LEU A 122 -0.72 51.23 55.86
C LEU A 122 -1.82 50.17 55.71
N GLY A 123 -2.88 50.27 56.51
CA GLY A 123 -4.04 49.37 56.44
C GLY A 123 -4.85 49.53 55.15
N ALA A 124 -4.96 50.75 54.60
CA ALA A 124 -5.61 51.04 53.32
C ALA A 124 -4.77 50.54 52.14
N ALA A 125 -3.51 50.96 52.03
CA ALA A 125 -2.63 50.57 50.93
C ALA A 125 -2.44 49.03 50.85
N ARG A 126 -2.38 48.34 52.00
CA ARG A 126 -2.32 46.86 52.05
C ARG A 126 -3.64 46.15 51.69
N ARG A 127 -4.78 46.84 51.68
CA ARG A 127 -6.05 46.33 51.15
C ARG A 127 -6.12 46.57 49.65
N GLU A 128 -5.90 47.81 49.22
CA GLU A 128 -5.81 48.22 47.80
C GLU A 128 -4.82 47.33 47.01
N SER A 129 -3.59 47.15 47.50
CA SER A 129 -2.59 46.25 46.90
C SER A 129 -3.00 44.78 46.82
N LYS A 130 -3.97 44.32 47.63
CA LYS A 130 -4.54 42.96 47.53
C LYS A 130 -5.71 42.93 46.57
N GLU A 131 -6.55 43.95 46.59
CA GLU A 131 -7.71 44.08 45.71
C GLU A 131 -7.26 44.22 44.25
N VAL A 132 -6.24 45.02 43.95
CA VAL A 132 -5.65 45.12 42.60
C VAL A 132 -4.96 43.81 42.19
N ARG A 133 -4.19 43.17 43.08
CA ARG A 133 -3.61 41.83 42.81
C ARG A 133 -4.68 40.77 42.51
N LEU A 134 -5.80 40.77 43.24
CA LEU A 134 -6.90 39.84 43.01
C LEU A 134 -7.66 40.16 41.72
N ALA A 135 -7.92 41.43 41.42
CA ALA A 135 -8.54 41.86 40.18
C ALA A 135 -7.71 41.44 38.96
N ALA A 136 -6.41 41.77 38.97
CA ALA A 136 -5.48 41.39 37.91
C ALA A 136 -5.30 39.88 37.79
N ALA A 137 -5.28 39.13 38.90
CA ALA A 137 -5.22 37.67 38.86
C ALA A 137 -6.46 37.07 38.19
N ASN A 138 -7.67 37.55 38.52
CA ASN A 138 -8.92 37.10 37.90
C ASN A 138 -9.00 37.48 36.40
N GLU A 139 -8.55 38.68 36.03
CA GLU A 139 -8.50 39.12 34.63
C GLU A 139 -7.48 38.28 33.82
N ALA A 140 -6.31 38.03 34.39
CA ALA A 140 -5.27 37.23 33.76
C ALA A 140 -5.69 35.73 33.66
N GLU A 141 -6.35 35.18 34.68
CA GLU A 141 -6.94 33.82 34.62
C GLU A 141 -8.05 33.73 33.57
N THR A 142 -8.99 34.67 33.52
CA THR A 142 -10.07 34.64 32.52
C THR A 142 -9.58 34.85 31.09
N THR A 143 -8.53 35.66 30.88
CA THR A 143 -7.90 35.79 29.56
C THR A 143 -7.18 34.51 29.14
N LEU A 144 -6.38 33.88 30.02
CA LEU A 144 -5.75 32.57 29.76
C LEU A 144 -6.78 31.49 29.44
N VAL A 145 -7.77 31.26 30.29
CA VAL A 145 -8.81 30.23 30.05
C VAL A 145 -9.57 30.49 28.73
N SER A 146 -9.73 31.76 28.33
CA SER A 146 -10.32 32.10 27.03
C SER A 146 -9.39 31.87 25.83
N ALA A 147 -8.07 31.89 26.04
CA ALA A 147 -7.07 31.58 25.02
C ALA A 147 -6.88 30.06 24.89
N GLU A 148 -6.72 29.35 26.01
CA GLU A 148 -6.66 27.88 26.10
C GLU A 148 -7.87 27.25 25.41
N ARG A 149 -9.10 27.65 25.78
CA ARG A 149 -10.31 27.08 25.16
C ARG A 149 -10.41 27.38 23.64
N ARG A 150 -9.83 28.48 23.16
CA ARG A 150 -9.76 28.76 21.71
C ARG A 150 -8.68 27.92 21.03
N ALA A 151 -7.56 27.67 21.69
CA ALA A 151 -6.54 26.75 21.20
C ALA A 151 -7.09 25.31 21.15
N GLU A 152 -7.83 24.85 22.16
CA GLU A 152 -8.56 23.57 22.14
C GLU A 152 -9.61 23.51 21.01
N GLU A 153 -10.38 24.59 20.79
CA GLU A 153 -11.34 24.69 19.69
C GLU A 153 -10.66 24.58 18.31
N LEU A 154 -9.51 25.25 18.13
CA LEU A 154 -8.71 25.25 16.90
C LEU A 154 -7.98 23.92 16.67
N VAL A 155 -7.18 23.46 17.63
CA VAL A 155 -6.45 22.18 17.56
C VAL A 155 -7.43 21.03 17.38
N GLY A 156 -8.51 20.98 18.16
CA GLY A 156 -9.57 19.99 17.97
C GLY A 156 -10.26 20.10 16.61
N SER A 157 -10.29 21.27 15.96
CA SER A 157 -10.78 21.41 14.59
C SER A 157 -9.79 20.84 13.57
N ALA A 158 -8.49 21.12 13.72
CA ALA A 158 -7.42 20.56 12.89
C ALA A 158 -7.32 19.03 13.04
N GLU A 159 -7.48 18.49 14.25
CA GLU A 159 -7.58 17.03 14.48
C GLU A 159 -8.77 16.43 13.71
N ARG A 160 -9.95 17.06 13.77
CA ARG A 160 -11.14 16.61 13.05
C ARG A 160 -10.98 16.75 11.53
N GLU A 161 -10.21 17.73 11.06
CA GLU A 161 -9.83 17.93 9.67
C GLU A 161 -8.88 16.81 9.22
N ALA A 162 -7.76 16.62 9.92
CA ALA A 162 -6.76 15.59 9.67
C ALA A 162 -7.35 14.17 9.68
N THR A 163 -8.25 13.85 10.63
CA THR A 163 -8.93 12.56 10.63
C THR A 163 -9.89 12.39 9.45
N ARG A 164 -10.57 13.47 9.00
CA ARG A 164 -11.41 13.41 7.79
C ARG A 164 -10.55 13.18 6.55
N ILE A 165 -9.46 13.93 6.41
CA ILE A 165 -8.49 13.80 5.31
C ILE A 165 -7.95 12.36 5.28
N ALA A 166 -7.48 11.82 6.42
CA ALA A 166 -7.01 10.44 6.51
C ALA A 166 -8.08 9.40 6.14
N THR A 167 -9.34 9.58 6.57
CA THR A 167 -10.43 8.70 6.15
C THR A 167 -10.76 8.84 4.66
N ALA A 168 -10.70 10.04 4.09
CA ALA A 168 -10.96 10.31 2.68
C ALA A 168 -9.89 9.65 1.80
N ILE A 169 -8.61 9.84 2.14
CA ILE A 169 -7.46 9.16 1.51
C ILE A 169 -7.70 7.64 1.52
N SER A 170 -7.96 7.06 2.70
CA SER A 170 -8.15 5.62 2.83
C SER A 170 -9.35 5.10 1.99
N THR A 171 -10.47 5.85 1.94
CA THR A 171 -11.58 5.49 1.05
C THR A 171 -11.17 5.57 -0.43
N GLU A 172 -10.52 6.65 -0.86
CA GLU A 172 -10.11 6.81 -2.25
C GLU A 172 -9.04 5.79 -2.67
N GLU A 173 -8.11 5.40 -1.79
CA GLU A 173 -7.17 4.30 -2.03
C GLU A 173 -7.91 2.99 -2.29
N THR A 174 -8.93 2.67 -1.48
CA THR A 174 -9.75 1.45 -1.71
C THR A 174 -10.64 1.55 -2.96
N GLU A 175 -11.13 2.74 -3.30
CA GLU A 175 -11.90 2.96 -4.52
C GLU A 175 -11.02 2.89 -5.77
N ARG A 176 -9.83 3.53 -5.79
CA ARG A 176 -8.81 3.41 -6.85
C ARG A 176 -8.38 1.96 -7.01
N ARG A 177 -7.96 1.31 -5.93
CA ARG A 177 -7.53 -0.10 -5.95
C ARG A 177 -8.62 -1.02 -6.50
N THR A 178 -9.85 -0.95 -5.98
CA THR A 178 -10.93 -1.81 -6.49
C THR A 178 -11.44 -1.38 -7.86
N SER A 179 -11.21 -0.15 -8.31
CA SER A 179 -11.45 0.29 -9.69
C SER A 179 -10.43 -0.33 -10.64
N LEU A 180 -9.14 -0.29 -10.30
CA LEU A 180 -8.07 -0.94 -11.04
C LEU A 180 -8.28 -2.47 -11.08
N GLU A 181 -8.46 -3.13 -9.94
CA GLU A 181 -8.70 -4.59 -9.88
C GLU A 181 -9.90 -5.00 -10.77
N ARG A 182 -10.98 -4.20 -10.80
CA ARG A 182 -12.10 -4.41 -11.74
C ARG A 182 -11.68 -4.20 -13.20
N GLN A 183 -11.02 -3.09 -13.54
CA GLN A 183 -10.58 -2.78 -14.91
C GLN A 183 -9.58 -3.81 -15.46
N LEU A 184 -8.66 -4.30 -14.63
CA LEU A 184 -7.75 -5.37 -15.01
C LEU A 184 -8.50 -6.69 -15.22
N SER A 185 -9.44 -7.05 -14.34
CA SER A 185 -10.24 -8.27 -14.49
C SER A 185 -11.13 -8.25 -15.73
N THR A 186 -11.70 -7.10 -16.11
CA THR A 186 -12.50 -7.00 -17.34
C THR A 186 -11.63 -7.01 -18.59
N GLN A 187 -10.45 -6.37 -18.57
CA GLN A 187 -9.49 -6.46 -19.69
C GLN A 187 -8.96 -7.88 -19.89
N GLN A 188 -8.58 -8.56 -18.80
CA GLN A 188 -8.19 -9.98 -18.82
C GLN A 188 -9.31 -10.84 -19.41
N ALA A 189 -10.54 -10.74 -18.89
CA ALA A 189 -11.67 -11.51 -19.40
C ALA A 189 -12.02 -11.20 -20.88
N THR A 190 -11.82 -9.96 -21.36
CA THR A 190 -11.99 -9.65 -22.79
C THR A 190 -10.90 -10.28 -23.66
N VAL A 191 -9.64 -10.24 -23.25
CA VAL A 191 -8.56 -10.80 -24.07
C VAL A 191 -8.52 -12.33 -23.97
N GLU A 192 -8.77 -12.94 -22.81
CA GLU A 192 -8.98 -14.39 -22.69
C GLU A 192 -10.09 -14.88 -23.63
N ARG A 193 -11.20 -14.12 -23.72
CA ARG A 193 -12.26 -14.38 -24.69
C ARG A 193 -11.74 -14.28 -26.13
N GLU A 194 -11.13 -13.18 -26.53
CA GLU A 194 -10.60 -12.97 -27.89
C GLU A 194 -9.58 -14.06 -28.28
N ILE A 195 -8.69 -14.45 -27.34
CA ILE A 195 -7.75 -15.56 -27.47
C ILE A 195 -8.47 -16.89 -27.71
N THR A 196 -9.53 -17.20 -26.95
CA THR A 196 -10.30 -18.44 -27.16
C THR A 196 -11.10 -18.43 -28.46
N GLU A 197 -11.68 -17.30 -28.86
CA GLU A 197 -12.41 -17.16 -30.12
C GLU A 197 -11.48 -17.34 -31.33
N LEU A 198 -10.32 -16.68 -31.33
CA LEU A 198 -9.27 -16.83 -32.35
C LEU A 198 -8.73 -18.27 -32.40
N ARG A 199 -8.47 -18.89 -31.24
CA ARG A 199 -7.97 -20.28 -31.18
C ARG A 199 -8.99 -21.29 -31.70
N VAL A 200 -10.27 -21.11 -31.39
CA VAL A 200 -11.35 -21.97 -31.91
C VAL A 200 -11.57 -21.74 -33.41
N GLN A 201 -11.42 -20.51 -33.91
CA GLN A 201 -11.44 -20.23 -35.35
C GLN A 201 -10.28 -20.91 -36.07
N ALA A 202 -9.04 -20.72 -35.60
CA ALA A 202 -7.85 -21.35 -36.19
C ALA A 202 -7.89 -22.88 -36.14
N GLN A 203 -8.48 -23.47 -35.09
CA GLN A 203 -8.71 -24.91 -35.04
C GLN A 203 -9.71 -25.37 -36.10
N ARG A 204 -10.85 -24.67 -36.26
CA ARG A 204 -11.88 -25.01 -37.28
C ARG A 204 -11.33 -24.92 -38.70
N GLU A 205 -10.68 -23.82 -39.06
CA GLU A 205 -10.12 -23.66 -40.41
C GLU A 205 -9.03 -24.71 -40.69
N ALA A 206 -8.21 -25.09 -39.70
CA ALA A 206 -7.27 -26.19 -39.83
C ALA A 206 -7.91 -27.59 -39.87
N GLU A 207 -9.10 -27.79 -39.30
CA GLU A 207 -9.89 -29.02 -39.42
C GLU A 207 -10.60 -29.09 -40.78
N GLU A 208 -11.17 -27.99 -41.27
CA GLU A 208 -11.77 -27.87 -42.61
C GLU A 208 -10.73 -28.14 -43.72
N LEU A 209 -9.54 -27.55 -43.62
CA LEU A 209 -8.42 -27.84 -44.53
C LEU A 209 -8.00 -29.31 -44.48
N ARG A 210 -7.92 -29.93 -43.28
CA ARG A 210 -7.60 -31.36 -43.15
C ARG A 210 -8.67 -32.24 -43.79
N ASN A 211 -9.94 -32.02 -43.49
CA ASN A 211 -11.05 -32.81 -44.04
C ASN A 211 -11.06 -32.72 -45.57
N ARG A 212 -10.96 -31.50 -46.12
CA ARG A 212 -10.86 -31.27 -47.56
C ARG A 212 -9.68 -32.01 -48.21
N THR A 213 -8.51 -31.99 -47.57
CA THR A 213 -7.30 -32.62 -48.14
C THR A 213 -7.31 -34.15 -47.98
N VAL A 214 -8.04 -34.68 -47.00
CA VAL A 214 -8.40 -36.10 -46.94
C VAL A 214 -9.33 -36.44 -48.11
N GLU A 215 -10.46 -35.73 -48.27
CA GLU A 215 -11.43 -35.93 -49.36
C GLU A 215 -10.79 -35.87 -50.75
N GLU A 216 -9.99 -34.83 -51.03
CA GLU A 216 -9.30 -34.66 -52.31
C GLU A 216 -8.26 -35.78 -52.56
N THR A 217 -7.58 -36.28 -51.52
CA THR A 217 -6.63 -37.40 -51.69
C THR A 217 -7.28 -38.79 -51.66
N THR A 218 -8.46 -38.98 -51.07
CA THR A 218 -9.23 -40.23 -51.22
C THR A 218 -9.84 -40.30 -52.62
N ALA A 219 -10.45 -39.22 -53.10
CA ALA A 219 -11.00 -39.15 -54.45
C ALA A 219 -9.93 -39.40 -55.53
N LEU A 220 -8.74 -38.80 -55.39
CA LEU A 220 -7.62 -39.04 -56.31
C LEU A 220 -7.16 -40.51 -56.30
N ARG A 221 -7.08 -41.14 -55.12
CA ARG A 221 -6.73 -42.58 -55.02
C ARG A 221 -7.78 -43.44 -55.71
N GLU A 222 -9.06 -43.27 -55.36
CA GLU A 222 -10.18 -44.01 -55.95
C GLU A 222 -10.24 -43.86 -57.47
N GLU A 223 -10.08 -42.65 -58.01
CA GLU A 223 -10.00 -42.43 -59.47
C GLU A 223 -8.84 -43.21 -60.10
N THR A 224 -7.67 -43.22 -59.45
CA THR A 224 -6.49 -43.94 -59.99
C THR A 224 -6.58 -45.45 -59.84
N ASP A 225 -7.22 -45.97 -58.80
CA ASP A 225 -7.46 -47.40 -58.61
C ASP A 225 -8.54 -47.92 -59.58
N ILE A 226 -9.59 -47.13 -59.83
CA ILE A 226 -10.59 -47.40 -60.89
C ILE A 226 -9.91 -47.39 -62.26
N TYR A 227 -9.09 -46.38 -62.55
CA TYR A 227 -8.35 -46.30 -63.82
C TYR A 227 -7.41 -47.51 -64.00
N ALA A 228 -6.56 -47.80 -63.02
CA ALA A 228 -5.64 -48.94 -63.06
C ALA A 228 -6.37 -50.29 -63.18
N THR A 229 -7.51 -50.46 -62.50
CA THR A 229 -8.35 -51.65 -62.61
C THR A 229 -8.97 -51.76 -64.00
N SER A 230 -9.47 -50.66 -64.57
CA SER A 230 -10.04 -50.64 -65.93
C SER A 230 -8.99 -50.98 -67.00
N LEU A 231 -7.77 -50.45 -66.88
CA LEU A 231 -6.65 -50.73 -67.79
C LEU A 231 -6.20 -52.20 -67.73
N ARG A 232 -6.23 -52.81 -66.54
CA ARG A 232 -5.98 -54.26 -66.38
C ARG A 232 -7.11 -55.07 -67.03
N GLN A 233 -8.38 -54.73 -66.78
CA GLN A 233 -9.52 -55.43 -67.36
C GLN A 233 -9.57 -55.35 -68.90
N THR A 234 -9.24 -54.20 -69.50
CA THR A 234 -9.18 -54.10 -70.97
C THR A 234 -8.02 -54.91 -71.55
N THR A 235 -6.85 -54.91 -70.91
CA THR A 235 -5.67 -55.63 -71.42
C THR A 235 -5.73 -57.14 -71.16
N ASP A 236 -6.41 -57.59 -70.10
CA ASP A 236 -6.80 -59.00 -69.92
C ASP A 236 -7.83 -59.43 -70.99
N ALA A 237 -8.80 -58.58 -71.35
CA ALA A 237 -9.75 -58.85 -72.43
C ALA A 237 -9.07 -58.90 -73.81
N GLU A 238 -8.11 -58.02 -74.07
CA GLU A 238 -7.32 -58.01 -75.31
C GLU A 238 -6.39 -59.23 -75.40
N THR A 239 -5.68 -59.59 -74.33
CA THR A 239 -4.80 -60.77 -74.34
C THR A 239 -5.56 -62.09 -74.38
N THR A 240 -6.75 -62.20 -73.76
CA THR A 240 -7.63 -63.38 -73.94
C THR A 240 -8.20 -63.45 -75.35
N SER A 241 -8.58 -62.32 -75.96
CA SER A 241 -8.99 -62.24 -77.37
C SER A 241 -7.85 -62.69 -78.32
N LEU A 242 -6.61 -62.23 -78.10
CA LEU A 242 -5.44 -62.66 -78.86
C LEU A 242 -5.11 -64.16 -78.68
N ARG A 243 -5.27 -64.71 -77.46
CA ARG A 243 -5.13 -66.15 -77.20
C ARG A 243 -6.18 -66.95 -77.97
N HIS A 244 -7.47 -66.66 -77.80
CA HIS A 244 -8.54 -67.37 -78.51
C HIS A 244 -8.44 -67.24 -80.03
N ARG A 245 -8.00 -66.08 -80.54
CA ARG A 245 -7.71 -65.91 -81.97
C ARG A 245 -6.61 -66.84 -82.45
N THR A 246 -5.50 -66.95 -81.73
CA THR A 246 -4.37 -67.81 -82.15
C THR A 246 -4.57 -69.29 -81.84
N GLU A 247 -5.38 -69.63 -80.84
CA GLU A 247 -5.94 -70.97 -80.65
C GLU A 247 -6.78 -71.36 -81.88
N ALA A 248 -7.70 -70.49 -82.32
CA ALA A 248 -8.53 -70.74 -83.50
C ALA A 248 -7.72 -70.81 -84.81
N GLU A 249 -6.78 -69.88 -85.04
CA GLU A 249 -5.90 -69.89 -86.22
C GLU A 249 -5.01 -71.15 -86.25
N THR A 250 -4.44 -71.58 -85.12
CA THR A 250 -3.64 -72.82 -85.09
C THR A 250 -4.48 -74.10 -85.08
N ALA A 251 -5.74 -74.08 -84.63
CA ALA A 251 -6.67 -75.19 -84.80
C ALA A 251 -7.12 -75.34 -86.26
N ALA A 252 -7.34 -74.22 -86.97
CA ALA A 252 -7.67 -74.21 -88.39
C ALA A 252 -6.53 -74.81 -89.23
N LEU A 253 -5.28 -74.38 -89.00
CA LEU A 253 -4.10 -74.93 -89.66
C LEU A 253 -3.94 -76.44 -89.41
N ARG A 254 -4.17 -76.92 -88.19
CA ARG A 254 -4.14 -78.37 -87.89
C ARG A 254 -5.25 -79.13 -88.63
N SER A 255 -6.48 -78.62 -88.64
CA SER A 255 -7.60 -79.26 -89.34
C SER A 255 -7.42 -79.31 -90.87
N GLU A 256 -6.90 -78.24 -91.47
CA GLU A 256 -6.57 -78.20 -92.91
C GLU A 256 -5.48 -79.22 -93.27
N THR A 257 -4.47 -79.36 -92.41
CA THR A 257 -3.30 -80.21 -92.67
C THR A 257 -3.56 -81.68 -92.35
N GLU A 258 -4.33 -81.99 -91.31
CA GLU A 258 -4.94 -83.31 -91.09
C GLU A 258 -5.81 -83.73 -92.28
N SER A 259 -6.63 -82.82 -92.81
CA SER A 259 -7.46 -83.06 -94.00
C SER A 259 -6.62 -83.30 -95.25
N TYR A 260 -5.53 -82.55 -95.45
CA TYR A 260 -4.60 -82.77 -96.56
C TYR A 260 -3.90 -84.13 -96.46
N VAL A 261 -3.36 -84.46 -95.28
CA VAL A 261 -2.70 -85.73 -94.98
C VAL A 261 -3.65 -86.92 -95.15
N ALA A 262 -4.92 -86.79 -94.74
CA ALA A 262 -5.94 -87.81 -94.97
C ALA A 262 -6.25 -88.01 -96.46
N ASN A 263 -6.33 -86.93 -97.25
CA ASN A 263 -6.53 -87.01 -98.69
C ASN A 263 -5.34 -87.69 -99.40
N LEU A 264 -4.10 -87.31 -99.07
CA LEU A 264 -2.88 -87.88 -99.67
C LEU A 264 -2.70 -89.39 -99.35
N ARG A 265 -3.08 -89.81 -98.13
CA ARG A 265 -3.16 -91.24 -97.78
C ARG A 265 -4.26 -91.93 -98.59
N SER A 266 -5.43 -91.29 -98.75
CA SER A 266 -6.55 -91.87 -99.48
C SER A 266 -6.33 -91.97 -101.00
N THR A 267 -5.53 -91.11 -101.62
CA THR A 267 -5.13 -91.27 -103.04
C THR A 267 -4.15 -92.43 -103.21
N THR A 268 -3.08 -92.47 -102.40
CA THR A 268 -2.04 -93.50 -102.48
C THR A 268 -2.54 -94.91 -102.08
N GLU A 269 -3.52 -95.01 -101.18
CA GLU A 269 -4.23 -96.27 -100.92
C GLU A 269 -5.05 -96.74 -102.14
N ARG A 270 -5.69 -95.84 -102.89
CA ARG A 270 -6.40 -96.21 -104.13
C ARG A 270 -5.44 -96.65 -105.22
N GLU A 271 -4.35 -95.92 -105.44
CA GLU A 271 -3.35 -96.22 -106.46
C GLU A 271 -2.64 -97.56 -106.18
N THR A 272 -2.20 -97.79 -104.94
CA THR A 272 -1.60 -99.10 -104.56
C THR A 272 -2.62 -100.24 -104.62
N SER A 273 -3.92 -99.99 -104.41
CA SER A 273 -4.97 -100.98 -104.63
C SER A 273 -5.21 -101.30 -106.11
N GLN A 274 -5.16 -100.29 -106.99
CA GLN A 274 -5.30 -100.46 -108.44
C GLN A 274 -4.14 -101.25 -109.05
N LEU A 275 -2.89 -100.91 -108.69
CA LEU A 275 -1.68 -101.65 -109.10
C LEU A 275 -1.70 -103.12 -108.65
N ARG A 276 -2.28 -103.39 -107.47
CA ARG A 276 -2.51 -104.76 -107.00
C ARG A 276 -3.56 -105.49 -107.83
N GLN A 277 -4.66 -104.82 -108.18
CA GLN A 277 -5.73 -105.45 -108.95
C GLN A 277 -5.29 -105.82 -110.37
N THR A 278 -4.52 -104.97 -111.06
CA THR A 278 -4.01 -105.27 -112.41
C THR A 278 -3.06 -106.47 -112.41
N THR A 279 -2.10 -106.50 -111.47
CA THR A 279 -1.15 -107.60 -111.33
C THR A 279 -1.82 -108.93 -110.95
N GLU A 280 -2.86 -108.92 -110.12
CA GLU A 280 -3.67 -110.10 -109.85
C GLU A 280 -4.47 -110.57 -111.10
N THR A 281 -4.94 -109.67 -111.97
CA THR A 281 -5.59 -110.06 -113.24
C THR A 281 -4.63 -110.61 -114.30
N ASP A 282 -3.43 -110.03 -114.46
CA ASP A 282 -2.43 -110.51 -115.43
C ASP A 282 -1.92 -111.91 -115.04
N ALA A 283 -1.70 -112.14 -113.74
CA ALA A 283 -1.36 -113.44 -113.20
C ALA A 283 -2.50 -114.48 -113.35
N ALA A 284 -3.76 -114.06 -113.48
CA ALA A 284 -4.87 -114.96 -113.81
C ALA A 284 -4.90 -115.31 -115.31
N ALA A 285 -4.67 -114.33 -116.19
CA ALA A 285 -4.64 -114.51 -117.64
C ALA A 285 -3.53 -115.49 -118.08
N LEU A 286 -2.32 -115.35 -117.53
CA LEU A 286 -1.20 -116.25 -117.83
C LEU A 286 -1.48 -117.71 -117.43
N ARG A 287 -2.15 -117.94 -116.30
CA ARG A 287 -2.54 -119.29 -115.86
C ARG A 287 -3.56 -119.92 -116.81
N ALA A 288 -4.53 -119.14 -117.31
CA ALA A 288 -5.52 -119.63 -118.27
C ALA A 288 -4.88 -120.03 -119.62
N ALA A 289 -3.87 -119.28 -120.09
CA ALA A 289 -3.13 -119.61 -121.31
C ALA A 289 -2.36 -120.95 -121.19
N VAL A 290 -1.65 -121.17 -120.07
CA VAL A 290 -0.92 -122.43 -119.80
C VAL A 290 -1.89 -123.61 -119.69
N GLN A 291 -3.07 -123.42 -119.10
CA GLN A 291 -4.12 -124.44 -119.04
C GLN A 291 -4.56 -124.88 -120.45
N SER A 292 -4.81 -123.90 -121.34
CA SER A 292 -5.20 -124.11 -122.73
C SER A 292 -4.18 -124.94 -123.52
N GLU A 293 -2.88 -124.64 -123.41
CA GLU A 293 -1.83 -125.43 -124.09
C GLU A 293 -1.71 -126.85 -123.55
N ALA A 294 -1.90 -127.05 -122.24
CA ALA A 294 -1.85 -128.37 -121.62
C ALA A 294 -2.99 -129.29 -122.12
N ASP A 295 -4.18 -128.74 -122.33
CA ASP A 295 -5.33 -129.51 -122.84
C ASP A 295 -5.27 -129.71 -124.37
N ALA A 296 -4.72 -128.76 -125.13
CA ALA A 296 -4.41 -128.96 -126.55
C ALA A 296 -3.38 -130.09 -126.77
N ARG A 297 -2.33 -130.16 -125.91
CA ARG A 297 -1.36 -131.28 -125.90
C ARG A 297 -2.01 -132.63 -125.58
N ARG A 298 -3.05 -132.66 -124.73
CA ARG A 298 -3.80 -133.89 -124.43
C ARG A 298 -4.62 -134.35 -125.63
N ALA A 299 -5.36 -133.44 -126.27
CA ALA A 299 -6.19 -133.76 -127.43
C ALA A 299 -5.37 -134.38 -128.58
N GLN A 300 -4.17 -133.84 -128.87
CA GLN A 300 -3.27 -134.41 -129.88
C GLN A 300 -2.82 -135.84 -129.53
N LEU A 301 -2.44 -136.08 -128.27
CA LEU A 301 -2.04 -137.41 -127.80
C LEU A 301 -3.21 -138.42 -127.81
N GLU A 302 -4.45 -137.96 -127.58
CA GLU A 302 -5.64 -138.80 -127.66
C GLU A 302 -6.01 -139.15 -129.11
N GLU A 303 -5.87 -138.22 -130.06
CA GLU A 303 -6.07 -138.48 -131.49
C GLU A 303 -5.06 -139.54 -132.00
N GLU A 304 -3.77 -139.37 -131.70
CA GLU A 304 -2.72 -140.36 -132.01
C GLU A 304 -2.99 -141.75 -131.38
N LEU A 305 -3.50 -141.78 -130.14
CA LEU A 305 -3.86 -143.02 -129.42
C LEU A 305 -5.07 -143.77 -130.00
N THR A 306 -5.89 -143.14 -130.84
CA THR A 306 -7.00 -143.83 -131.52
C THR A 306 -6.56 -144.51 -132.81
N ALA A 307 -5.66 -143.88 -133.59
CA ALA A 307 -5.13 -144.45 -134.83
C ALA A 307 -4.34 -145.76 -134.59
N LEU A 308 -3.51 -145.80 -133.54
CA LEU A 308 -2.58 -146.92 -133.26
C LEU A 308 -3.22 -148.22 -132.75
N ARG A 309 -4.52 -148.24 -132.43
CA ARG A 309 -5.20 -149.44 -131.89
C ARG A 309 -5.80 -150.38 -132.92
N LEU A 310 -6.06 -149.93 -134.16
CA LEU A 310 -6.65 -150.81 -135.18
C LEU A 310 -5.61 -151.66 -135.92
N GLU A 311 -4.35 -151.20 -135.97
CA GLU A 311 -3.25 -151.84 -136.70
C GLU A 311 -2.64 -153.05 -135.95
N THR A 312 -2.79 -153.10 -134.61
CA THR A 312 -1.91 -153.90 -133.74
C THR A 312 -2.47 -155.23 -133.23
N GLU A 313 -3.70 -155.62 -133.60
CA GLU A 313 -4.27 -156.94 -133.26
C GLU A 313 -4.10 -158.00 -134.38
N ASN A 314 -3.91 -157.60 -135.65
CA ASN A 314 -3.86 -158.51 -136.81
C ASN A 314 -2.55 -158.53 -137.63
N GLN A 315 -1.48 -157.87 -137.14
CA GLN A 315 -0.10 -158.27 -137.42
C GLN A 315 0.57 -158.51 -136.06
N ILE A 316 0.94 -159.72 -135.66
CA ILE A 316 1.86 -160.64 -136.35
C ILE A 316 3.24 -160.00 -136.58
N THR A 317 3.94 -159.79 -135.46
CA THR A 317 5.41 -159.93 -135.37
C THR A 317 6.28 -159.03 -136.28
N ALA A 318 6.18 -157.70 -136.16
CA ALA A 318 7.30 -156.80 -136.49
C ALA A 318 7.20 -155.42 -135.78
N ASP A 319 8.17 -155.11 -134.89
CA ASP A 319 8.51 -153.76 -134.37
C ASP A 319 7.41 -152.95 -133.62
N LYS A 320 7.68 -152.02 -132.68
CA LYS A 320 8.88 -151.47 -132.00
C LYS A 320 8.51 -151.27 -130.50
N ALA A 321 9.41 -151.22 -129.52
CA ALA A 321 10.86 -151.41 -129.48
C ALA A 321 11.78 -150.42 -130.26
N ARG A 322 11.63 -149.10 -130.03
CA ARG A 322 12.75 -148.14 -129.76
C ARG A 322 12.28 -146.67 -129.66
N SER A 323 13.11 -145.89 -128.97
CA SER A 323 13.21 -144.41 -128.93
C SER A 323 11.97 -143.58 -128.59
N ALA A 324 11.96 -143.06 -127.35
CA ALA A 324 11.49 -141.72 -127.00
C ALA A 324 12.33 -141.15 -125.84
N GLN A 325 13.64 -141.02 -126.03
CA GLN A 325 14.54 -140.40 -125.04
C GLN A 325 14.62 -138.88 -125.26
N SER A 326 14.03 -138.09 -124.36
CA SER A 326 14.38 -136.68 -124.08
C SER A 326 13.57 -136.18 -122.88
N LEU A 327 14.05 -136.39 -121.65
CA LEU A 327 14.77 -135.37 -120.86
C LEU A 327 13.95 -134.08 -120.61
N GLU A 328 13.36 -133.98 -119.41
CA GLU A 328 13.90 -133.25 -118.25
C GLU A 328 14.63 -131.89 -118.45
N ALA A 329 14.44 -131.21 -119.58
CA ALA A 329 15.07 -129.93 -119.91
C ALA A 329 14.09 -128.74 -119.97
N LEU A 330 12.77 -128.98 -119.97
CA LEU A 330 11.74 -127.96 -120.22
C LEU A 330 10.79 -127.75 -119.02
N ARG A 331 11.34 -127.72 -117.81
CA ARG A 331 10.56 -127.63 -116.55
C ARG A 331 11.20 -126.77 -115.44
N ARG A 332 12.15 -125.90 -115.79
CA ARG A 332 12.84 -124.96 -114.86
C ARG A 332 12.84 -123.50 -115.31
N GLU A 333 12.12 -123.21 -116.40
CA GLU A 333 12.06 -121.90 -117.05
C GLU A 333 10.75 -121.19 -116.69
N THR A 334 9.61 -121.88 -116.88
CA THR A 334 8.23 -121.39 -116.67
C THR A 334 7.81 -121.05 -115.23
N GLU A 335 8.72 -121.11 -114.25
CA GLU A 335 8.47 -120.69 -112.85
C GLU A 335 9.27 -119.46 -112.43
N ARG A 336 10.26 -119.01 -113.24
CA ARG A 336 11.05 -117.82 -112.91
C ARG A 336 10.32 -116.52 -113.23
N ASP A 337 9.72 -116.46 -114.41
CA ASP A 337 9.09 -115.22 -114.92
C ASP A 337 7.86 -114.81 -114.09
N ALA A 338 7.19 -115.77 -113.45
CA ALA A 338 6.03 -115.53 -112.58
C ALA A 338 6.37 -114.82 -111.25
N ASN A 339 7.62 -114.88 -110.78
CA ASN A 339 8.04 -114.25 -109.53
C ASN A 339 8.66 -112.86 -109.74
N VAL A 340 9.41 -112.67 -110.83
CA VAL A 340 10.07 -111.38 -111.15
C VAL A 340 9.05 -110.25 -111.33
N ALA A 341 7.89 -110.53 -111.92
CA ALA A 341 6.80 -109.56 -112.06
C ALA A 341 6.16 -109.15 -110.71
N LEU A 342 6.23 -110.01 -109.70
CA LEU A 342 5.59 -109.81 -108.39
C LEU A 342 6.48 -109.00 -107.44
N GLU A 343 7.80 -109.18 -107.51
CA GLU A 343 8.77 -108.35 -106.77
C GLU A 343 8.81 -106.90 -107.28
N ALA A 344 8.75 -106.70 -108.61
CA ALA A 344 8.75 -105.35 -109.20
C ALA A 344 7.54 -104.50 -108.75
N ALA A 345 6.33 -105.05 -108.81
CA ALA A 345 5.12 -104.35 -108.39
C ALA A 345 5.08 -104.05 -106.87
N GLN A 346 5.73 -104.88 -106.04
CA GLN A 346 5.87 -104.61 -104.60
C GLN A 346 6.85 -103.48 -104.32
N LEU A 347 7.94 -103.35 -105.09
CA LEU A 347 8.90 -102.26 -104.95
C LEU A 347 8.26 -100.91 -105.31
N GLU A 348 7.54 -100.81 -106.43
CA GLU A 348 6.83 -99.58 -106.81
C GLU A 348 5.76 -99.19 -105.78
N ALA A 349 4.99 -100.15 -105.28
CA ALA A 349 4.01 -99.92 -104.21
C ALA A 349 4.64 -99.53 -102.86
N SER A 350 5.90 -99.91 -102.61
CA SER A 350 6.65 -99.47 -101.42
C SER A 350 7.20 -98.05 -101.59
N HIS A 351 7.74 -97.71 -102.76
CA HIS A 351 8.28 -96.38 -103.07
C HIS A 351 7.20 -95.28 -103.03
N LEU A 352 6.01 -95.55 -103.58
CA LEU A 352 4.88 -94.59 -103.51
C LEU A 352 4.42 -94.36 -102.06
N ARG A 353 4.46 -95.38 -101.21
CA ARG A 353 4.15 -95.25 -99.77
C ARG A 353 5.26 -94.53 -99.01
N GLU A 354 6.52 -94.74 -99.38
CA GLU A 354 7.64 -94.05 -98.76
C GLU A 354 7.62 -92.55 -99.10
N SER A 355 7.46 -92.17 -100.38
CA SER A 355 7.29 -90.76 -100.81
C SER A 355 6.13 -90.09 -100.07
N ALA A 356 4.94 -90.71 -100.08
CA ALA A 356 3.77 -90.17 -99.38
C ALA A 356 3.97 -90.11 -97.86
N SER A 357 4.70 -91.05 -97.26
CA SER A 357 5.04 -90.97 -95.83
C SER A 357 5.94 -89.78 -95.54
N GLN A 358 6.99 -89.57 -96.35
CA GLN A 358 7.92 -88.44 -96.25
C GLN A 358 7.18 -87.11 -96.41
N GLU A 359 6.38 -86.97 -97.47
CA GLU A 359 5.51 -85.80 -97.70
C GLU A 359 4.57 -85.53 -96.52
N THR A 360 3.91 -86.55 -95.94
CA THR A 360 3.08 -86.33 -94.74
C THR A 360 3.89 -85.94 -93.50
N THR A 361 5.12 -86.45 -93.32
CA THR A 361 5.97 -86.05 -92.19
C THR A 361 6.57 -84.65 -92.36
N GLU A 362 6.92 -84.24 -93.59
CA GLU A 362 7.39 -82.89 -93.87
C GLU A 362 6.28 -81.86 -93.65
N LEU A 363 5.06 -82.15 -94.10
CA LEU A 363 3.89 -81.28 -93.89
C LEU A 363 3.47 -81.19 -92.41
N ILE A 364 3.60 -82.28 -91.64
CA ILE A 364 3.42 -82.23 -90.18
C ILE A 364 4.52 -81.35 -89.56
N ALA A 365 5.79 -81.54 -89.94
CA ALA A 365 6.90 -80.77 -89.38
C ALA A 365 6.84 -79.27 -89.72
N THR A 366 6.41 -78.87 -90.93
CA THR A 366 6.23 -77.45 -91.28
C THR A 366 5.08 -76.82 -90.50
N THR A 367 4.01 -77.56 -90.22
CA THR A 367 2.80 -77.01 -89.61
C THR A 367 2.85 -77.05 -88.07
N GLU A 368 3.55 -78.02 -87.49
CA GLU A 368 4.05 -77.93 -86.11
C GLU A 368 4.96 -76.71 -85.93
N ARG A 369 5.89 -76.48 -86.88
CA ARG A 369 6.73 -75.28 -86.86
C ARG A 369 5.89 -73.99 -86.95
N GLU A 370 5.05 -73.83 -87.96
CA GLU A 370 4.23 -72.63 -88.16
C GLU A 370 3.30 -72.36 -86.97
N THR A 371 2.63 -73.39 -86.45
CA THR A 371 1.80 -73.22 -85.25
C THR A 371 2.62 -72.90 -83.99
N SER A 372 3.85 -73.42 -83.87
CA SER A 372 4.78 -73.03 -82.78
C SER A 372 5.28 -71.59 -82.92
N GLU A 373 5.53 -71.11 -84.15
CA GLU A 373 5.96 -69.73 -84.41
C GLU A 373 4.82 -68.74 -84.17
N LEU A 374 3.59 -69.05 -84.58
CA LEU A 374 2.40 -68.24 -84.27
C LEU A 374 2.13 -68.17 -82.76
N LEU A 375 2.20 -69.30 -82.05
CA LEU A 375 2.04 -69.33 -80.59
C LEU A 375 3.18 -68.59 -79.88
N ALA A 376 4.43 -68.72 -80.33
CA ALA A 376 5.57 -67.99 -79.77
C ALA A 376 5.49 -66.48 -80.06
N ARG A 377 4.91 -66.09 -81.19
CA ARG A 377 4.66 -64.69 -81.55
C ARG A 377 3.56 -64.08 -80.71
N SER A 378 2.39 -64.71 -80.64
CA SER A 378 1.27 -64.27 -79.80
C SER A 378 1.64 -64.20 -78.32
N LYS A 379 2.46 -65.13 -77.82
CA LYS A 379 2.97 -65.08 -76.43
C LYS A 379 3.90 -63.89 -76.17
N ARG A 380 4.66 -63.40 -77.16
CA ARG A 380 5.44 -62.15 -77.03
C ARG A 380 4.53 -60.94 -77.11
N GLU A 381 3.67 -60.85 -78.12
CA GLU A 381 2.73 -59.74 -78.31
C GLU A 381 1.81 -59.56 -77.08
N ALA A 382 1.34 -60.67 -76.47
CA ALA A 382 0.58 -60.63 -75.21
C ALA A 382 1.43 -60.29 -73.96
N ALA A 383 2.72 -60.62 -73.94
CA ALA A 383 3.61 -60.22 -72.84
C ALA A 383 3.98 -58.73 -72.93
N GLU A 384 4.26 -58.24 -74.13
CA GLU A 384 4.54 -56.82 -74.42
C GLU A 384 3.35 -55.93 -74.05
N ILE A 385 2.12 -56.34 -74.35
CA ILE A 385 0.90 -55.64 -73.92
C ILE A 385 0.78 -55.60 -72.39
N LEU A 386 1.02 -56.72 -71.69
CA LEU A 386 0.95 -56.76 -70.23
C LEU A 386 2.07 -55.97 -69.54
N GLU A 387 3.28 -55.93 -70.11
CA GLU A 387 4.40 -55.13 -69.61
C GLU A 387 4.14 -53.62 -69.80
N GLN A 388 3.55 -53.22 -70.93
CA GLN A 388 3.10 -51.85 -71.18
C GLN A 388 1.97 -51.45 -70.21
N ALA A 389 0.91 -52.27 -70.10
CA ALA A 389 -0.21 -52.03 -69.18
C ALA A 389 0.26 -51.93 -67.71
N ARG A 390 1.20 -52.79 -67.32
CA ARG A 390 1.82 -52.77 -65.99
C ARG A 390 2.60 -51.48 -65.75
N THR A 391 3.51 -51.12 -66.65
CA THR A 391 4.36 -49.93 -66.48
C THR A 391 3.55 -48.63 -66.56
N GLU A 392 2.46 -48.58 -67.33
CA GLU A 392 1.51 -47.46 -67.30
C GLU A 392 0.71 -47.40 -65.99
N SER A 393 0.25 -48.54 -65.46
CA SER A 393 -0.40 -48.63 -64.14
C SER A 393 0.53 -48.22 -62.99
N GLU A 394 1.78 -48.67 -63.00
CA GLU A 394 2.82 -48.29 -62.04
C GLU A 394 3.20 -46.81 -62.16
N ARG A 395 3.24 -46.24 -63.38
CA ARG A 395 3.47 -44.80 -63.58
C ARG A 395 2.32 -43.95 -63.05
N VAL A 396 1.07 -44.27 -63.39
CA VAL A 396 -0.10 -43.47 -62.98
C VAL A 396 -0.28 -43.51 -61.45
N THR A 397 -0.12 -44.67 -60.83
CA THR A 397 -0.15 -44.77 -59.36
C THR A 397 1.01 -44.02 -58.69
N ALA A 398 2.23 -44.06 -59.23
CA ALA A 398 3.36 -43.29 -58.71
C ALA A 398 3.23 -41.77 -58.93
N ASP A 399 2.62 -41.33 -60.03
CA ASP A 399 2.31 -39.92 -60.30
C ASP A 399 1.22 -39.41 -59.33
N ALA A 400 0.18 -40.20 -59.09
CA ALA A 400 -0.89 -39.90 -58.14
C ALA A 400 -0.41 -39.87 -56.68
N GLN A 401 0.45 -40.82 -56.28
CA GLN A 401 1.09 -40.82 -54.95
C GLN A 401 1.94 -39.57 -54.72
N ARG A 402 2.65 -39.09 -55.74
CA ARG A 402 3.39 -37.82 -55.67
C ARG A 402 2.42 -36.64 -55.50
N ALA A 403 1.41 -36.51 -56.36
CA ALA A 403 0.41 -35.45 -56.25
C ALA A 403 -0.32 -35.44 -54.88
N ALA A 404 -0.66 -36.61 -54.32
CA ALA A 404 -1.27 -36.71 -53.00
C ALA A 404 -0.31 -36.27 -51.86
N ASN A 405 0.98 -36.60 -51.97
CA ASN A 405 1.99 -36.15 -51.01
C ASN A 405 2.30 -34.65 -51.12
N ASP A 406 2.31 -34.10 -52.34
CA ASP A 406 2.47 -32.66 -52.58
C ASP A 406 1.28 -31.88 -52.00
N LEU A 407 0.05 -32.37 -52.18
CA LEU A 407 -1.17 -31.81 -51.58
C LEU A 407 -1.12 -31.87 -50.05
N LEU A 408 -0.76 -33.02 -49.47
CA LEU A 408 -0.61 -33.18 -48.01
C LEU A 408 0.53 -32.35 -47.41
N THR A 409 1.56 -31.98 -48.19
CA THR A 409 2.64 -31.10 -47.71
C THR A 409 2.29 -29.62 -47.81
N SER A 410 1.57 -29.19 -48.86
CA SER A 410 0.99 -27.84 -48.92
C SER A 410 0.02 -27.60 -47.76
N ALA A 411 -0.93 -28.53 -47.55
CA ALA A 411 -1.90 -28.45 -46.45
C ALA A 411 -1.25 -28.40 -45.05
N ARG A 412 -0.13 -29.13 -44.85
CA ARG A 412 0.66 -29.04 -43.62
C ARG A 412 1.34 -27.68 -43.47
N ALA A 413 1.94 -27.16 -44.54
CA ALA A 413 2.59 -25.85 -44.55
C ALA A 413 1.59 -24.71 -44.25
N GLU A 414 0.41 -24.74 -44.89
CA GLU A 414 -0.69 -23.81 -44.66
C GLU A 414 -1.20 -23.90 -43.22
N SER A 415 -1.43 -25.11 -42.69
CA SER A 415 -1.82 -25.32 -41.30
C SER A 415 -0.76 -24.84 -40.30
N THR A 416 0.54 -24.96 -40.60
CA THR A 416 1.60 -24.40 -39.73
C THR A 416 1.66 -22.88 -39.82
N ALA A 417 1.51 -22.30 -41.02
CA ALA A 417 1.50 -20.85 -41.20
C ALA A 417 0.34 -20.20 -40.44
N MET A 418 -0.86 -20.80 -40.47
CA MET A 418 -2.01 -20.31 -39.73
C MET A 418 -1.80 -20.36 -38.20
N LEU A 419 -1.14 -21.41 -37.68
CA LEU A 419 -0.79 -21.51 -36.26
C LEU A 419 0.27 -20.46 -35.86
N ASP A 420 1.22 -20.15 -36.74
CA ASP A 420 2.23 -19.11 -36.50
C ASP A 420 1.67 -17.69 -36.64
N ASP A 421 0.72 -17.45 -37.53
CA ASP A 421 -0.03 -16.17 -37.58
C ASP A 421 -0.93 -16.01 -36.35
N SER A 422 -1.58 -17.09 -35.90
CA SER A 422 -2.31 -17.10 -34.62
C SER A 422 -1.38 -16.72 -33.46
N ARG A 423 -0.19 -17.34 -33.35
CA ARG A 423 0.83 -17.00 -32.35
C ARG A 423 1.27 -15.53 -32.40
N LYS A 424 1.43 -14.96 -33.60
CA LYS A 424 1.75 -13.52 -33.76
C LYS A 424 0.64 -12.65 -33.19
N VAL A 425 -0.63 -12.94 -33.51
CA VAL A 425 -1.78 -12.19 -32.98
C VAL A 425 -1.87 -12.32 -31.44
N LEU A 426 -1.61 -13.50 -30.88
CA LEU A 426 -1.51 -13.67 -29.41
C LEU A 426 -0.43 -12.76 -28.82
N SER A 427 0.80 -12.80 -29.36
CA SER A 427 1.91 -11.95 -28.86
C SER A 427 1.65 -10.45 -29.05
N GLN A 428 0.87 -10.06 -30.06
CA GLN A 428 0.44 -8.68 -30.25
C GLN A 428 -0.61 -8.27 -29.22
N ALA A 429 -1.59 -9.13 -28.91
CA ALA A 429 -2.56 -8.90 -27.85
C ALA A 429 -1.89 -8.82 -26.47
N GLU A 430 -0.88 -9.66 -26.19
CA GLU A 430 -0.08 -9.61 -24.96
C GLU A 430 0.71 -8.30 -24.83
N LEU A 431 1.27 -7.77 -25.93
CA LEU A 431 1.93 -6.46 -25.97
C LEU A 431 0.94 -5.29 -25.82
N ASP A 432 -0.25 -5.39 -26.43
CA ASP A 432 -1.33 -4.41 -26.28
C ASP A 432 -1.87 -4.38 -24.84
N ILE A 433 -1.96 -5.53 -24.17
CA ILE A 433 -2.23 -5.63 -22.73
C ILE A 433 -1.12 -4.89 -21.96
N ALA A 434 0.15 -5.23 -22.18
CA ALA A 434 1.27 -4.66 -21.43
C ALA A 434 1.31 -3.13 -21.55
N GLN A 435 1.10 -2.58 -22.75
CA GLN A 435 1.02 -1.13 -22.97
C GLN A 435 -0.19 -0.48 -22.27
N ARG A 436 -1.35 -1.17 -22.20
CA ARG A 436 -2.52 -0.67 -21.47
C ARG A 436 -2.34 -0.74 -19.95
N TYR A 437 -1.63 -1.75 -19.45
CA TYR A 437 -1.22 -1.82 -18.04
C TYR A 437 -0.27 -0.67 -17.69
N GLU A 438 0.75 -0.42 -18.52
CA GLU A 438 1.67 0.72 -18.34
C GLU A 438 0.91 2.07 -18.37
N GLN A 439 0.02 2.28 -19.34
CA GLN A 439 -0.81 3.49 -19.42
C GLN A 439 -1.75 3.65 -18.23
N ALA A 440 -2.38 2.56 -17.75
CA ALA A 440 -3.23 2.59 -16.57
C ALA A 440 -2.43 2.88 -15.29
N GLN A 441 -1.23 2.31 -15.17
CA GLN A 441 -0.32 2.56 -14.06
C GLN A 441 0.18 4.02 -14.06
N ILE A 442 0.58 4.55 -15.22
CA ILE A 442 0.94 5.97 -15.36
C ILE A 442 -0.24 6.87 -14.95
N ALA A 443 -1.44 6.61 -15.47
CA ALA A 443 -2.64 7.38 -15.14
C ALA A 443 -2.99 7.33 -13.64
N ASP A 444 -2.85 6.17 -12.99
CA ASP A 444 -3.05 6.05 -11.55
C ASP A 444 -1.95 6.79 -10.75
N THR A 445 -0.68 6.68 -11.14
CA THR A 445 0.39 7.45 -10.48
C THR A 445 0.23 8.97 -10.65
N GLU A 446 -0.30 9.43 -11.79
CA GLU A 446 -0.68 10.84 -12.00
C GLU A 446 -1.84 11.28 -11.10
N LEU A 447 -2.85 10.42 -10.91
CA LEU A 447 -3.99 10.70 -10.03
C LEU A 447 -3.57 10.68 -8.56
N HIS A 448 -2.77 9.69 -8.15
CA HIS A 448 -2.15 9.62 -6.84
C HIS A 448 -1.27 10.84 -6.56
N ALA A 449 -0.48 11.32 -7.54
CA ALA A 449 0.31 12.54 -7.38
C ALA A 449 -0.56 13.79 -7.16
N LYS A 450 -1.66 13.94 -7.90
CA LYS A 450 -2.61 15.06 -7.76
C LYS A 450 -3.33 15.02 -6.41
N THR A 451 -3.85 13.85 -6.01
CA THR A 451 -4.46 13.68 -4.69
C THR A 451 -3.43 13.89 -3.58
N LYS A 452 -2.17 13.47 -3.75
CA LYS A 452 -1.11 13.76 -2.78
C LYS A 452 -0.86 15.27 -2.66
N GLU A 453 -0.81 16.01 -3.77
CA GLU A 453 -0.69 17.48 -3.74
C GLU A 453 -1.88 18.13 -3.01
N GLU A 454 -3.10 17.65 -3.24
CA GLU A 454 -4.30 18.10 -2.51
C GLU A 454 -4.25 17.75 -1.01
N THR A 455 -3.74 16.57 -0.63
CA THR A 455 -3.63 16.15 0.77
C THR A 455 -2.48 16.84 1.49
N ASP A 456 -1.32 16.99 0.84
CA ASP A 456 -0.17 17.73 1.38
C ASP A 456 -0.57 19.20 1.61
N ARG A 457 -1.38 19.79 0.70
CA ARG A 457 -1.98 21.12 0.89
C ARG A 457 -2.90 21.17 2.12
N LEU A 458 -3.85 20.24 2.24
CA LEU A 458 -4.81 20.22 3.35
C LEU A 458 -4.14 19.95 4.70
N ILE A 459 -3.06 19.16 4.73
CA ILE A 459 -2.19 18.99 5.89
C ILE A 459 -1.50 20.31 6.24
N GLY A 460 -0.91 21.01 5.25
CA GLY A 460 -0.29 22.32 5.47
C GLY A 460 -1.26 23.41 5.95
N GLU A 461 -2.51 23.39 5.49
CA GLU A 461 -3.57 24.28 6.01
C GLU A 461 -3.94 23.94 7.48
N ALA A 462 -3.98 22.66 7.85
CA ALA A 462 -4.21 22.23 9.23
C ALA A 462 -3.01 22.51 10.16
N GLU A 463 -1.78 22.32 9.70
CA GLU A 463 -0.54 22.68 10.42
C GLU A 463 -0.45 24.19 10.66
N LEU A 464 -0.82 25.01 9.67
CA LEU A 464 -0.87 26.46 9.82
C LEU A 464 -1.92 26.87 10.88
N HIS A 465 -3.13 26.28 10.86
CA HIS A 465 -4.14 26.53 11.89
C HIS A 465 -3.68 26.11 13.30
N ALA A 466 -2.86 25.05 13.42
CA ALA A 466 -2.27 24.66 14.69
C ALA A 466 -1.18 25.65 15.16
N ALA A 467 -0.27 26.07 14.26
CA ALA A 467 0.76 27.06 14.57
C ALA A 467 0.16 28.41 14.98
N GLU A 468 -0.90 28.88 14.31
CA GLU A 468 -1.62 30.09 14.74
C GLU A 468 -2.33 29.93 16.09
N ALA A 469 -2.66 28.71 16.52
CA ALA A 469 -3.22 28.45 17.85
C ALA A 469 -2.14 28.53 18.94
N GLU A 470 -0.95 27.97 18.67
CA GLU A 470 0.21 28.05 19.55
C GLU A 470 0.71 29.49 19.72
N GLU A 471 0.83 30.26 18.63
CA GLU A 471 1.23 31.67 18.66
C GLU A 471 0.29 32.51 19.54
N ARG A 472 -1.02 32.34 19.37
CA ARG A 472 -2.04 33.06 20.17
C ARG A 472 -2.03 32.65 21.64
N ALA A 473 -1.71 31.39 21.96
CA ALA A 473 -1.53 30.93 23.33
C ALA A 473 -0.26 31.54 23.96
N ALA A 474 0.85 31.60 23.21
CA ALA A 474 2.08 32.25 23.63
C ALA A 474 1.91 33.76 23.85
N GLU A 475 1.18 34.45 22.97
CA GLU A 475 0.78 35.85 23.19
C GLU A 475 -0.03 36.03 24.48
N ALA A 476 -1.00 35.16 24.74
CA ALA A 476 -1.85 35.24 25.93
C ALA A 476 -1.04 35.02 27.22
N LEU A 477 -0.11 34.06 27.22
CA LEU A 477 0.84 33.84 28.32
C LEU A 477 1.76 35.05 28.55
N SER A 478 2.28 35.66 27.48
CA SER A 478 3.09 36.87 27.55
C SER A 478 2.32 38.03 28.19
N LYS A 479 1.07 38.26 27.75
CA LYS A 479 0.16 39.28 28.30
C LYS A 479 -0.20 39.01 29.76
N PHE A 480 -0.49 37.75 30.13
CA PHE A 480 -0.69 37.31 31.52
C PHE A 480 0.52 37.66 32.40
N GLU A 481 1.73 37.32 31.95
CA GLU A 481 2.92 37.59 32.74
C GLU A 481 3.21 39.09 32.89
N GLN A 482 2.94 39.88 31.85
CA GLN A 482 3.05 41.34 31.90
C GLN A 482 2.08 41.93 32.93
N ILE A 483 0.77 41.62 32.82
CA ILE A 483 -0.25 42.08 33.77
C ILE A 483 0.14 41.73 35.22
N ARG A 484 0.68 40.52 35.44
CA ARG A 484 1.19 40.10 36.76
C ARG A 484 2.40 40.94 37.20
N ARG A 485 3.41 41.15 36.34
CA ARG A 485 4.62 41.94 36.65
C ARG A 485 4.27 43.39 36.99
N ASP A 486 3.46 44.02 36.17
CA ASP A 486 3.06 45.43 36.30
C ASP A 486 2.23 45.62 37.58
N THR A 487 1.29 44.70 37.85
CA THR A 487 0.51 44.69 39.11
C THR A 487 1.38 44.46 40.34
N ASP A 488 2.34 43.53 40.29
CA ASP A 488 3.28 43.30 41.40
C ASP A 488 4.25 44.47 41.62
N SER A 489 4.48 45.31 40.61
CA SER A 489 5.24 46.56 40.74
C SER A 489 4.38 47.63 41.42
N TYR A 490 3.19 47.90 40.89
CA TYR A 490 2.23 48.87 41.44
C TYR A 490 1.85 48.55 42.91
N ALA A 491 1.65 47.27 43.22
CA ALA A 491 1.33 46.80 44.57
C ALA A 491 2.55 46.69 45.51
N LYS A 492 3.75 47.03 45.04
CA LYS A 492 4.92 47.36 45.90
C LYS A 492 5.01 48.86 46.08
N GLU A 493 4.95 49.63 44.99
CA GLU A 493 5.03 51.09 44.99
C GLU A 493 3.99 51.72 45.92
N THR A 494 2.72 51.31 45.83
CA THR A 494 1.65 51.80 46.72
C THR A 494 1.91 51.47 48.19
N THR A 495 2.42 50.26 48.51
CA THR A 495 2.77 49.92 49.91
C THR A 495 4.00 50.67 50.42
N GLU A 496 5.01 50.91 49.59
CA GLU A 496 6.24 51.60 50.00
C GLU A 496 6.02 53.11 50.09
N ARG A 497 5.24 53.69 49.17
CA ARG A 497 4.80 55.09 49.26
C ARG A 497 3.98 55.34 50.53
N ALA A 498 2.99 54.49 50.81
CA ALA A 498 2.20 54.58 52.04
C ALA A 498 3.03 54.34 53.30
N ARG A 499 4.09 53.53 53.22
CA ARG A 499 5.06 53.35 54.29
C ARG A 499 5.87 54.62 54.53
N ILE A 500 6.49 55.19 53.50
CA ILE A 500 7.29 56.42 53.61
C ILE A 500 6.46 57.56 54.20
N THR A 501 5.22 57.77 53.72
CA THR A 501 4.33 58.80 54.30
C THR A 501 3.93 58.50 55.74
N SER A 502 3.79 57.23 56.12
CA SER A 502 3.49 56.84 57.50
C SER A 502 4.69 57.03 58.44
N GLU A 503 5.91 56.74 57.97
CA GLU A 503 7.16 56.99 58.70
C GLU A 503 7.42 58.50 58.85
N GLN A 504 7.05 59.32 57.85
CA GLN A 504 7.04 60.79 57.93
C GLN A 504 6.03 61.33 58.96
N ILE A 505 4.75 60.93 58.87
CA ILE A 505 3.70 61.35 59.83
C ILE A 505 4.08 61.00 61.28
N LEU A 506 4.73 59.84 61.49
CA LEU A 506 5.24 59.46 62.80
C LEU A 506 6.41 60.34 63.25
N ALA A 507 7.37 60.65 62.38
CA ALA A 507 8.50 61.53 62.69
C ALA A 507 8.01 62.95 63.06
N ASP A 508 7.22 63.58 62.19
CA ASP A 508 6.68 64.93 62.40
C ASP A 508 5.89 65.03 63.73
N ALA A 509 5.10 64.00 64.05
CA ALA A 509 4.33 63.94 65.29
C ALA A 509 5.16 63.56 66.53
N HIS A 510 6.31 62.93 66.36
CA HIS A 510 7.29 62.71 67.44
C HIS A 510 8.02 64.02 67.75
N ASP A 511 8.56 64.71 66.74
CA ASP A 511 9.29 65.96 66.90
C ASP A 511 8.40 67.05 67.52
N GLN A 512 7.17 67.22 67.03
CA GLN A 512 6.18 68.14 67.64
C GLN A 512 5.78 67.74 69.07
N ALA A 513 5.74 66.44 69.38
CA ALA A 513 5.40 65.96 70.72
C ALA A 513 6.55 66.18 71.72
N ASP A 514 7.80 66.09 71.26
CA ASP A 514 9.00 66.36 72.04
C ASP A 514 9.16 67.88 72.25
N GLU A 515 8.96 68.70 71.20
CA GLU A 515 8.95 70.17 71.30
C GLU A 515 7.89 70.68 72.29
N LEU A 516 6.66 70.16 72.25
CA LEU A 516 5.60 70.51 73.21
C LEU A 516 5.98 70.18 74.66
N VAL A 517 6.70 69.07 74.88
CA VAL A 517 7.15 68.64 76.21
C VAL A 517 8.33 69.49 76.68
N ASP A 518 9.32 69.78 75.83
CA ASP A 518 10.48 70.59 76.18
C ASP A 518 10.14 72.08 76.35
N ALA A 519 9.19 72.61 75.58
CA ALA A 519 8.62 73.94 75.78
C ALA A 519 7.91 74.03 77.15
N ALA A 520 7.10 73.04 77.51
CA ALA A 520 6.40 73.01 78.80
C ALA A 520 7.33 72.77 79.99
N GLN A 521 8.37 71.94 79.85
CA GLN A 521 9.44 71.80 80.84
C GLN A 521 10.21 73.11 81.02
N SER A 522 10.52 73.80 79.91
CA SER A 522 11.17 75.11 79.93
C SER A 522 10.30 76.15 80.64
N GLU A 523 9.01 76.23 80.33
CA GLU A 523 8.08 77.15 81.01
C GLU A 523 7.93 76.81 82.50
N ALA A 524 7.74 75.53 82.86
CA ALA A 524 7.71 75.06 84.23
C ALA A 524 8.99 75.44 85.00
N SER A 525 10.17 75.29 84.39
CA SER A 525 11.44 75.71 85.00
C SER A 525 11.51 77.22 85.24
N ARG A 526 11.00 78.03 84.30
CA ARG A 526 10.90 79.49 84.40
C ARG A 526 9.91 79.90 85.50
N GLN A 527 8.75 79.25 85.59
CA GLN A 527 7.76 79.51 86.65
C GLN A 527 8.32 79.16 88.04
N ILE A 528 9.02 78.03 88.19
CA ILE A 528 9.70 77.65 89.43
C ILE A 528 10.87 78.61 89.76
N ALA A 529 11.61 79.10 88.76
CA ALA A 529 12.67 80.10 88.96
C ALA A 529 12.10 81.45 89.43
N ASN A 530 11.03 81.92 88.79
CA ASN A 530 10.34 83.16 89.17
C ASN A 530 9.74 83.06 90.57
N ALA A 531 9.11 81.93 90.92
CA ALA A 531 8.57 81.68 92.25
C ALA A 531 9.64 81.53 93.34
N LYS A 532 10.85 81.07 93.01
CA LYS A 532 12.00 81.16 93.91
C LYS A 532 12.43 82.62 94.09
N SER A 533 12.58 83.37 93.01
CA SER A 533 13.00 84.78 93.07
C SER A 533 12.04 85.65 93.89
N THR A 534 10.73 85.43 93.80
CA THR A 534 9.75 86.16 94.64
C THR A 534 9.78 85.70 96.10
N VAL A 535 10.12 84.43 96.39
CA VAL A 535 10.35 83.95 97.76
C VAL A 535 11.65 84.46 98.34
N ASP A 536 12.73 84.54 97.56
CA ASP A 536 14.00 85.12 97.98
C ASP A 536 13.81 86.62 98.29
N GLU A 537 13.03 87.34 97.47
CA GLU A 537 12.66 88.74 97.72
C GLU A 537 11.76 88.91 98.95
N LEU A 538 10.75 88.05 99.16
CA LEU A 538 9.97 88.03 100.40
C LEU A 538 10.86 87.76 101.63
N ASN A 539 11.89 86.91 101.49
CA ASN A 539 12.86 86.67 102.57
C ASN A 539 13.78 87.87 102.81
N ARG A 540 14.25 88.59 101.79
CA ARG A 540 14.99 89.86 101.94
C ARG A 540 14.13 90.93 102.62
N GLN A 541 12.87 91.05 102.25
CA GLN A 541 11.92 91.97 102.90
C GLN A 541 11.67 91.57 104.35
N ARG A 542 11.54 90.27 104.64
CA ARG A 542 11.45 89.74 106.00
C ARG A 542 12.68 90.08 106.85
N GLU A 543 13.88 89.88 106.30
CA GLU A 543 15.16 90.12 106.98
C GLU A 543 15.44 91.62 107.23
N SER A 544 15.13 92.49 106.25
CA SER A 544 15.23 93.93 106.41
C SER A 544 14.21 94.49 107.41
N ILE A 545 12.97 93.98 107.42
CA ILE A 545 11.98 94.31 108.46
C ILE A 545 12.48 93.89 109.85
N THR A 546 13.05 92.69 110.03
CA THR A 546 13.61 92.30 111.34
C THR A 546 14.80 93.15 111.75
N THR A 547 15.67 93.52 110.80
CA THR A 547 16.85 94.37 111.06
C THR A 547 16.42 95.76 111.51
N TYR A 548 15.52 96.41 110.77
CA TYR A 548 14.91 97.69 111.13
C TYR A 548 14.27 97.67 112.52
N LEU A 549 13.54 96.59 112.86
CA LEU A 549 12.90 96.45 114.16
C LEU A 549 13.89 96.27 115.31
N ASP A 550 14.98 95.51 115.13
CA ASP A 550 16.03 95.40 116.17
C ASP A 550 16.93 96.65 116.25
N GLU A 551 17.11 97.43 115.17
CA GLU A 551 17.77 98.74 115.22
C GLU A 551 16.92 99.79 115.96
N LEU A 552 15.61 99.89 115.65
CA LEU A 552 14.67 100.70 116.42
C LEU A 552 14.66 100.30 117.90
N ARG A 553 14.62 98.99 118.18
CA ARG A 553 14.67 98.45 119.54
C ARG A 553 15.98 98.80 120.24
N SER A 554 17.12 98.76 119.55
CA SER A 554 18.43 99.16 120.06
C SER A 554 18.45 100.65 120.42
N ILE A 555 17.93 101.51 119.54
CA ILE A 555 17.86 102.97 119.77
C ILE A 555 16.91 103.31 120.93
N LEU A 556 15.74 102.70 121.02
CA LEU A 556 14.79 102.93 122.12
C LEU A 556 15.25 102.29 123.45
N ALA A 557 16.06 101.24 123.44
CA ALA A 557 16.63 100.65 124.66
C ALA A 557 17.81 101.46 125.22
N ALA A 558 18.52 102.24 124.38
CA ALA A 558 19.72 102.97 124.78
C ALA A 558 19.46 104.24 125.61
N GLU A 559 18.33 104.93 125.40
CA GLU A 559 17.99 106.20 126.09
C GLU A 559 16.53 106.18 126.61
N ALA A 560 16.36 105.94 127.92
CA ALA A 560 15.06 105.77 128.57
C ALA A 560 14.18 107.04 128.67
N ILE A 561 14.61 108.16 128.09
CA ILE A 561 13.83 109.40 127.93
C ILE A 561 14.11 109.90 126.49
N PRO A 562 13.10 110.02 125.62
CA PRO A 562 13.33 110.43 124.25
C PRO A 562 13.85 111.88 124.17
N SER A 563 14.87 112.08 123.36
CA SER A 563 15.50 113.37 123.10
C SER A 563 15.38 113.74 121.62
N VAL A 564 15.70 114.99 121.25
CA VAL A 564 15.74 115.38 119.84
C VAL A 564 16.77 114.53 119.06
N ALA A 565 17.85 114.08 119.73
CA ALA A 565 18.84 113.20 119.14
C ALA A 565 18.33 111.75 118.97
N THR A 566 17.47 111.22 119.85
CA THR A 566 16.86 109.89 119.61
C THR A 566 15.89 109.93 118.43
N LEU A 567 15.11 110.99 118.29
CA LEU A 567 14.22 111.17 117.13
C LEU A 567 15.01 111.32 115.82
N GLN A 568 16.16 112.00 115.83
CA GLN A 568 17.05 112.05 114.66
C GLN A 568 17.70 110.69 114.34
N LYS A 569 18.04 109.87 115.34
CA LYS A 569 18.52 108.49 115.11
C LYS A 569 17.42 107.58 114.55
N VAL A 570 16.19 107.67 115.07
CA VAL A 570 15.03 106.93 114.56
C VAL A 570 14.73 107.34 113.13
N ALA A 571 14.68 108.65 112.84
CA ALA A 571 14.47 109.16 111.48
C ALA A 571 15.59 108.74 110.52
N ALA A 572 16.85 108.65 110.97
CA ALA A 572 17.95 108.14 110.14
C ALA A 572 17.82 106.63 109.87
N VAL A 573 17.38 105.83 110.84
CA VAL A 573 17.11 104.39 110.66
C VAL A 573 15.88 104.14 109.78
N GLU A 574 14.88 105.02 109.86
CA GLU A 574 13.71 105.05 108.97
C GLU A 574 14.13 105.45 107.54
N GLU A 575 14.96 106.48 107.37
CA GLU A 575 15.53 106.90 106.08
C GLU A 575 16.42 105.82 105.45
N THR A 576 17.24 105.10 106.22
CA THR A 576 18.03 103.96 105.71
C THR A 576 17.19 102.71 105.44
N PHE A 577 16.09 102.50 106.15
CA PHE A 577 15.15 101.42 105.83
C PHE A 577 14.33 101.74 104.59
N GLU A 578 13.91 103.00 104.40
CA GLU A 578 13.28 103.46 103.16
C GLU A 578 14.24 103.39 101.97
N SER A 579 15.53 103.71 102.14
CA SER A 579 16.52 103.52 101.08
C SER A 579 16.76 102.04 100.78
N ALA A 580 16.94 101.19 101.80
CA ALA A 580 17.11 99.75 101.61
C ALA A 580 15.87 99.09 100.97
N GLN A 581 14.66 99.56 101.29
CA GLN A 581 13.42 99.10 100.64
C GLN A 581 13.29 99.62 99.20
N GLN A 582 13.87 100.77 98.86
CA GLN A 582 13.97 101.26 97.48
C GLN A 582 15.05 100.50 96.69
N GLU A 583 16.18 100.17 97.31
CA GLU A 583 17.24 99.35 96.71
C GLU A 583 16.76 97.91 96.47
N ALA A 584 16.11 97.25 97.43
CA ALA A 584 15.51 95.93 97.22
C ALA A 584 14.45 95.93 96.09
N ARG A 585 13.62 96.98 96.01
CA ARG A 585 12.69 97.18 94.88
C ARG A 585 13.41 97.45 93.55
N ALA A 586 14.56 98.11 93.56
CA ALA A 586 15.37 98.32 92.36
C ALA A 586 16.03 97.02 91.91
N GLU A 587 16.71 96.29 92.80
CA GLU A 587 17.34 95.00 92.52
C GLU A 587 16.32 93.94 92.05
N GLY A 588 15.15 93.86 92.68
CA GLY A 588 14.07 92.97 92.25
C GLY A 588 13.53 93.33 90.86
N ASN A 589 13.54 94.62 90.49
CA ASN A 589 13.11 95.09 89.18
C ASN A 589 14.21 94.96 88.11
N GLU A 590 15.49 95.04 88.47
CA GLU A 590 16.62 94.69 87.59
C GLU A 590 16.72 93.18 87.37
N GLN A 591 16.42 92.36 88.39
CA GLN A 591 16.30 90.90 88.26
C GLN A 591 15.12 90.51 87.34
N ALA A 592 14.01 91.25 87.37
CA ALA A 592 12.93 91.11 86.39
C ALA A 592 13.34 91.57 84.97
N ALA A 593 14.08 92.68 84.84
CA ALA A 593 14.56 93.18 83.55
C ALA A 593 15.59 92.22 82.90
N GLY A 594 16.48 91.61 83.68
CA GLY A 594 17.42 90.59 83.22
C GLY A 594 16.71 89.35 82.66
N PHE A 595 15.56 88.96 83.25
CA PHE A 595 14.74 87.86 82.73
C PHE A 595 14.04 88.22 81.41
N ALA A 596 13.62 89.48 81.25
CA ALA A 596 13.05 89.97 80.00
C ALA A 596 14.08 89.95 78.84
N GLN A 597 15.34 90.30 79.10
CA GLN A 597 16.35 90.42 78.04
C GLN A 597 16.83 89.08 77.45
N VAL A 598 16.62 87.94 78.15
CA VAL A 598 16.82 86.60 77.58
C VAL A 598 15.70 86.19 76.61
N SER A 599 14.54 86.87 76.68
CA SER A 599 13.35 86.53 75.87
C SER A 599 13.39 87.07 74.42
N GLN A 600 14.54 87.52 73.92
CA GLN A 600 14.72 88.10 72.57
C GLN A 600 15.92 87.51 71.80
N THR A 601 16.20 86.21 71.93
CA THR A 601 17.29 85.52 71.20
C THR A 601 16.86 84.22 70.52
N GLY A 602 15.59 84.15 70.09
CA GLY A 602 15.02 82.98 69.43
C GLY A 602 13.76 83.28 68.59
N GLN A 603 13.67 84.49 68.01
CA GLN A 603 12.60 84.90 67.09
C GLN A 603 13.16 85.84 66.01
N ASP A 604 14.10 85.31 65.23
CA ASP A 604 14.39 85.70 63.84
C ASP A 604 14.43 84.39 63.03
N ASP A 605 14.37 84.48 61.69
CA ASP A 605 14.22 83.37 60.71
C ASP A 605 12.79 82.81 60.53
N ALA A 606 11.84 83.69 60.19
CA ALA A 606 10.53 83.33 59.62
C ALA A 606 9.95 84.41 58.67
N ASP A 607 10.63 84.67 57.53
CA ASP A 607 10.03 85.00 56.21
C ASP A 607 11.08 85.53 55.19
N GLU A 608 11.75 84.62 54.47
CA GLU A 608 12.21 84.83 53.07
C GLU A 608 11.89 83.52 52.32
N ALA A 609 10.83 83.45 51.52
CA ALA A 609 10.70 83.97 50.15
C ALA A 609 11.49 83.18 49.10
N GLU A 610 10.82 82.35 48.30
CA GLU A 610 10.46 82.69 46.91
C GLU A 610 9.64 81.58 46.23
N SER A 611 8.89 81.97 45.19
CA SER A 611 8.24 81.07 44.24
C SER A 611 8.94 81.20 42.88
N LEU A 612 9.53 80.11 42.36
CA LEU A 612 10.00 80.05 40.97
C LEU A 612 9.68 78.68 40.35
N ASP A 613 9.35 78.72 39.06
CA ASP A 613 9.10 77.58 38.17
C ASP A 613 10.39 77.21 37.37
N GLU A 614 10.21 76.26 36.44
CA GLU A 614 11.02 75.93 35.27
C GLU A 614 12.16 74.89 35.39
N ASP A 615 12.33 74.17 34.28
CA ASP A 615 13.20 73.01 34.07
C ASP A 615 14.68 73.37 33.85
N ASP A 616 15.58 72.40 34.05
CA ASP A 616 16.44 71.93 32.94
C ASP A 616 16.97 70.49 33.18
N GLN A 617 17.52 69.89 32.14
CA GLN A 617 18.16 68.57 32.10
C GLN A 617 19.70 68.65 32.21
N THR A 618 20.34 67.47 32.14
CA THR A 618 21.80 67.24 31.93
C THR A 618 22.70 67.51 33.17
N ALA A 619 23.35 66.49 33.76
CA ALA A 619 24.58 65.79 33.36
C ALA A 619 25.80 66.29 34.20
N ALA A 620 26.95 65.60 34.35
CA ALA A 620 27.47 64.41 33.65
C ALA A 620 28.49 63.59 34.49
N SER A 621 28.80 62.39 33.97
CA SER A 621 30.14 61.76 33.84
C SER A 621 31.02 61.37 35.05
N ALA A 622 31.28 60.06 35.18
CA ALA A 622 32.59 59.37 35.37
C ALA A 622 32.34 57.84 35.29
N ASP A 623 33.19 56.94 34.75
CA ASP A 623 34.52 57.10 34.14
C ASP A 623 34.86 55.96 33.13
N PHE A 624 35.83 56.19 32.23
CA PHE A 624 36.71 55.28 31.43
C PHE A 624 36.21 53.87 30.96
N ALA A 625 36.17 53.57 29.64
CA ALA A 625 37.28 53.08 28.74
C ALA A 625 37.59 51.56 28.89
N GLN A 626 37.95 50.75 27.87
CA GLN A 626 38.22 50.85 26.40
C GLN A 626 37.99 49.41 25.81
N ASP A 627 38.03 49.02 24.53
CA ASP A 627 38.46 49.50 23.19
C ASP A 627 37.31 49.21 22.15
N ALA A 628 37.26 49.61 20.87
CA ALA A 628 38.14 49.57 19.67
C ALA A 628 38.28 48.16 19.01
N ASP A 629 38.11 47.93 17.69
CA ASP A 629 37.86 48.84 16.55
C ASP A 629 37.02 48.20 15.41
N ASP A 630 36.53 49.05 14.51
CA ASP A 630 35.76 48.83 13.25
C ASP A 630 36.74 48.69 12.02
N PRO A 631 36.38 48.74 10.71
CA PRO A 631 35.09 48.59 10.01
C PRO A 631 35.09 47.81 8.65
N ASP A 632 33.91 47.77 8.01
CA ASP A 632 33.64 48.14 6.58
C ASP A 632 33.52 47.14 5.39
N THR A 633 32.59 47.54 4.49
CA THR A 633 32.39 47.38 3.03
C THR A 633 32.66 46.06 2.25
N ALA A 634 31.54 45.41 1.88
CA ALA A 634 31.00 45.28 0.51
C ALA A 634 31.63 44.40 -0.61
N GLU A 635 30.74 44.10 -1.57
CA GLU A 635 30.91 43.76 -2.99
C GLU A 635 31.51 42.40 -3.44
N SER A 636 30.62 41.63 -4.09
CA SER A 636 30.81 41.00 -5.43
C SER A 636 31.45 39.60 -5.58
N GLU A 637 30.66 38.73 -6.21
CA GLU A 637 30.94 37.99 -7.47
C GLU A 637 32.03 36.89 -7.61
N VAL A 638 31.56 35.78 -8.23
CA VAL A 638 32.19 34.72 -9.06
C VAL A 638 33.27 33.71 -8.56
N GLU A 639 32.95 32.45 -8.87
CA GLU A 639 33.73 31.40 -9.57
C GLU A 639 34.86 30.54 -8.92
N GLU A 640 34.60 29.22 -9.01
CA GLU A 640 35.44 28.12 -9.56
C GLU A 640 36.52 27.38 -8.75
N ALA A 641 36.71 26.12 -9.20
CA ALA A 641 37.85 25.21 -9.05
C ALA A 641 38.17 24.59 -7.66
N ALA A 642 38.68 23.36 -7.55
CA ALA A 642 38.72 22.19 -8.45
C ALA A 642 39.21 20.93 -7.66
N GLY A 643 39.13 19.74 -8.25
CA GLY A 643 39.67 18.45 -7.73
C GLY A 643 38.60 17.34 -7.74
N GLU A 644 38.63 16.28 -8.57
CA GLU A 644 39.68 15.24 -8.84
C GLU A 644 39.91 14.31 -7.62
N GLU A 645 40.12 12.99 -7.71
CA GLU A 645 40.07 11.96 -8.79
C GLU A 645 39.97 10.56 -8.09
N SER A 646 39.63 9.39 -8.67
CA SER A 646 39.20 8.97 -10.02
C SER A 646 38.55 7.56 -9.96
N SER A 647 38.09 7.04 -11.12
CA SER A 647 37.84 5.60 -11.45
C SER A 647 36.74 4.82 -10.67
N ALA A 648 36.30 3.62 -11.09
CA ALA A 648 35.82 3.07 -12.37
C ALA A 648 35.75 1.52 -12.29
N ASP A 649 34.54 1.00 -12.51
CA ASP A 649 34.24 -0.18 -13.37
C ASP A 649 34.45 -1.64 -12.85
N VAL A 650 33.73 -2.56 -13.53
CA VAL A 650 33.91 -4.03 -13.69
C VAL A 650 33.23 -5.03 -12.70
N ALA A 651 32.28 -5.78 -13.28
CA ALA A 651 31.95 -7.21 -13.13
C ALA A 651 30.97 -7.79 -12.07
N GLU A 652 30.32 -8.85 -12.57
CA GLU A 652 29.53 -9.92 -11.95
C GLU A 652 30.29 -10.73 -10.88
N ASP A 653 29.58 -11.39 -9.95
CA ASP A 653 29.43 -12.87 -9.98
C ASP A 653 28.29 -13.34 -9.04
N VAL A 654 27.95 -14.64 -9.07
CA VAL A 654 26.85 -15.31 -8.35
C VAL A 654 27.37 -16.37 -7.38
N SER A 655 26.78 -16.47 -6.18
CA SER A 655 26.68 -17.74 -5.42
C SER A 655 25.41 -17.69 -4.56
N GLU A 656 24.43 -18.59 -4.66
CA GLU A 656 24.42 -20.06 -4.63
C GLU A 656 24.37 -20.65 -3.20
N SER A 657 23.20 -21.18 -2.82
CA SER A 657 23.06 -22.34 -1.93
C SER A 657 21.66 -22.98 -2.11
N GLN A 658 21.59 -24.29 -1.94
CA GLN A 658 20.40 -25.15 -2.13
C GLN A 658 19.61 -25.26 -0.78
N ASP A 659 18.49 -25.96 -0.60
CA ASP A 659 18.05 -27.26 -1.15
C ASP A 659 16.56 -27.59 -0.78
N ALA A 660 16.08 -28.76 -1.19
CA ALA A 660 14.98 -29.57 -0.62
C ALA A 660 13.49 -29.23 -0.93
N ALA A 661 12.97 -29.87 -1.99
CA ALA A 661 11.95 -30.94 -1.97
C ALA A 661 10.57 -30.82 -1.26
N ALA A 662 9.64 -31.68 -1.74
CA ALA A 662 8.25 -31.94 -1.30
C ALA A 662 7.23 -30.80 -1.62
N GLN A 663 6.09 -30.99 -2.28
CA GLN A 663 5.07 -32.07 -2.38
C GLN A 663 3.87 -31.86 -1.44
N SER A 664 2.68 -32.00 -2.03
CA SER A 664 1.34 -31.69 -1.53
C SER A 664 0.85 -32.49 -0.30
N THR A 665 -0.03 -31.87 0.50
CA THR A 665 -1.35 -32.42 0.91
C THR A 665 -2.29 -31.32 1.37
N ASP A 666 -3.57 -31.41 0.99
CA ASP A 666 -4.69 -30.62 1.54
C ASP A 666 -5.13 -31.11 2.94
N THR A 667 -6.06 -30.39 3.58
CA THR A 667 -6.81 -30.87 4.76
C THR A 667 -8.21 -30.21 4.81
N GLU A 668 -9.25 -31.06 4.78
CA GLU A 668 -10.55 -31.10 5.54
C GLU A 668 -11.15 -29.81 6.15
N GLU A 669 -12.47 -29.64 6.39
CA GLU A 669 -13.70 -30.48 6.47
C GLU A 669 -14.94 -29.55 6.13
N GLU A 670 -16.25 -29.84 6.07
CA GLU A 670 -17.18 -30.98 6.33
C GLU A 670 -18.52 -30.69 5.56
N SER A 671 -19.45 -31.65 5.50
CA SER A 671 -20.92 -31.50 5.31
C SER A 671 -21.49 -31.11 3.92
N ALA A 672 -22.74 -31.40 3.50
CA ALA A 672 -23.82 -32.38 3.83
C ALA A 672 -25.05 -32.03 2.91
N ASP A 673 -26.04 -32.82 2.50
CA ASP A 673 -26.44 -34.27 2.45
C ASP A 673 -27.45 -34.37 1.23
N ALA A 674 -28.28 -35.36 0.86
CA ALA A 674 -28.74 -36.61 1.48
C ALA A 674 -29.25 -37.68 0.48
N ALA A 675 -28.88 -38.93 0.76
CA ALA A 675 -29.66 -40.18 0.74
C ALA A 675 -30.65 -40.59 -0.41
N ALA A 676 -30.61 -41.92 -0.69
CA ALA A 676 -31.65 -42.81 -1.26
C ALA A 676 -31.97 -42.74 -2.78
N ALA A 677 -32.37 -43.83 -3.47
CA ALA A 677 -32.25 -45.30 -3.24
C ALA A 677 -32.69 -46.10 -4.50
N SER A 678 -32.32 -47.40 -4.60
CA SER A 678 -32.93 -48.51 -5.39
C SER A 678 -33.29 -48.31 -6.89
N ALA A 679 -32.76 -49.05 -7.88
CA ALA A 679 -32.73 -50.51 -8.16
C ALA A 679 -33.93 -51.06 -8.98
N GLY A 680 -33.63 -51.94 -9.96
CA GLY A 680 -34.55 -52.61 -10.90
C GLY A 680 -34.66 -51.88 -12.26
N SER A 681 -34.54 -52.45 -13.48
CA SER A 681 -34.61 -53.81 -14.10
C SER A 681 -35.94 -54.14 -14.81
N ALA A 682 -35.87 -54.66 -16.06
CA ALA A 682 -36.95 -55.06 -16.98
C ALA A 682 -37.83 -53.88 -17.51
N SER A 683 -38.14 -53.67 -18.81
CA SER A 683 -38.24 -54.45 -20.07
C SER A 683 -39.70 -54.72 -20.52
N ASP A 684 -39.87 -54.95 -21.84
CA ASP A 684 -41.14 -55.17 -22.60
C ASP A 684 -42.08 -53.95 -22.75
N ASP A 685 -42.90 -53.79 -23.81
CA ASP A 685 -43.22 -54.67 -24.96
C ASP A 685 -43.62 -53.86 -26.24
N SER A 686 -43.59 -54.53 -27.41
CA SER A 686 -44.49 -54.35 -28.60
C SER A 686 -44.39 -53.07 -29.47
N ALA A 687 -44.78 -53.01 -30.76
CA ALA A 687 -45.06 -53.98 -31.87
C ALA A 687 -45.50 -53.19 -33.15
N SER A 688 -45.56 -53.70 -34.40
CA SER A 688 -44.82 -54.75 -35.16
C SER A 688 -45.34 -54.81 -36.63
N ASP A 689 -44.46 -54.82 -37.64
CA ASP A 689 -44.71 -55.25 -39.05
C ASP A 689 -43.33 -55.71 -39.62
N GLU A 690 -43.11 -56.89 -40.23
CA GLU A 690 -43.70 -57.54 -41.43
C GLU A 690 -43.30 -56.88 -42.77
N SER A 691 -42.96 -57.57 -43.87
CA SER A 691 -42.69 -59.00 -44.19
C SER A 691 -42.13 -59.08 -45.65
N ALA A 692 -41.37 -60.07 -46.16
CA ALA A 692 -40.62 -61.24 -45.66
C ALA A 692 -39.76 -61.83 -46.83
N ASN A 693 -39.41 -63.14 -46.83
CA ASN A 693 -38.81 -63.97 -47.92
C ASN A 693 -37.27 -63.89 -48.16
N GLY A 694 -36.50 -64.99 -48.26
CA GLY A 694 -36.79 -66.43 -48.02
C GLY A 694 -35.72 -67.42 -48.57
N GLY A 695 -35.47 -68.54 -47.87
CA GLY A 695 -34.55 -69.65 -48.24
C GLY A 695 -33.22 -69.65 -47.44
N ALA A 696 -32.71 -70.69 -46.74
CA ALA A 696 -32.71 -72.18 -46.86
C ALA A 696 -31.59 -72.74 -47.77
N ALA A 697 -30.76 -73.73 -47.40
CA ALA A 697 -30.59 -74.48 -46.13
C ALA A 697 -29.20 -75.16 -46.01
N ASN A 698 -28.92 -75.71 -44.81
CA ASN A 698 -27.94 -76.74 -44.37
C ASN A 698 -26.76 -77.20 -45.26
N ASP A 699 -25.60 -77.43 -44.63
CA ASP A 699 -25.09 -78.82 -44.45
C ASP A 699 -24.21 -78.97 -43.18
N GLU A 700 -23.89 -80.21 -42.78
CA GLU A 700 -23.11 -80.58 -41.58
C GLU A 700 -21.65 -80.98 -41.90
N ALA A 701 -20.70 -80.66 -41.00
CA ALA A 701 -19.46 -81.45 -40.78
C ALA A 701 -18.77 -81.04 -39.46
N ALA A 702 -17.90 -81.90 -38.94
CA ALA A 702 -17.12 -81.67 -37.71
C ALA A 702 -15.63 -82.05 -37.92
N ALA A 703 -14.81 -81.76 -36.91
CA ALA A 703 -13.37 -82.03 -36.83
C ALA A 703 -12.49 -81.13 -37.75
N GLU A 704 -11.21 -80.87 -37.46
CA GLU A 704 -10.37 -81.29 -36.32
C GLU A 704 -9.32 -80.20 -36.00
N THR A 705 -8.63 -80.29 -34.86
CA THR A 705 -7.58 -79.33 -34.46
C THR A 705 -6.19 -79.73 -34.96
N ASP A 706 -5.39 -78.78 -35.45
CA ASP A 706 -3.94 -78.97 -35.63
C ASP A 706 -3.18 -77.70 -35.15
N PRO A 707 -2.24 -77.80 -34.18
CA PRO A 707 -1.72 -76.64 -33.45
C PRO A 707 -0.33 -76.16 -33.92
N GLU A 708 -0.01 -76.23 -35.22
CA GLU A 708 1.33 -75.89 -35.75
C GLU A 708 1.48 -74.44 -36.30
N LEU A 709 0.47 -73.58 -36.18
CA LEU A 709 0.55 -72.17 -36.64
C LEU A 709 1.05 -71.20 -35.56
N ASP A 710 0.50 -71.25 -34.34
CA ASP A 710 0.91 -70.41 -33.19
C ASP A 710 2.41 -70.56 -32.83
N ALA A 711 3.05 -71.64 -33.27
CA ALA A 711 4.46 -71.95 -33.03
C ALA A 711 5.45 -71.28 -33.99
N LEU A 712 4.98 -70.64 -35.07
CA LEU A 712 5.82 -69.90 -36.02
C LEU A 712 5.74 -68.39 -35.82
N GLU A 713 4.58 -67.85 -35.43
CA GLU A 713 4.39 -66.42 -35.14
C GLU A 713 5.28 -65.97 -33.96
N ALA A 714 5.44 -66.82 -32.94
CA ALA A 714 6.33 -66.59 -31.80
C ALA A 714 7.84 -66.73 -32.10
N ALA A 715 8.24 -66.97 -33.35
CA ALA A 715 9.64 -67.15 -33.76
C ALA A 715 10.22 -65.99 -34.58
N GLU A 716 9.41 -65.16 -35.22
CA GLU A 716 9.89 -63.98 -35.97
C GLU A 716 10.13 -62.76 -35.06
N ASP A 717 9.29 -62.53 -34.04
CA ASP A 717 9.47 -61.46 -33.05
C ASP A 717 10.81 -61.55 -32.28
N ALA A 718 11.35 -62.76 -32.12
CA ALA A 718 12.62 -62.99 -31.42
C ALA A 718 13.88 -62.73 -32.28
N ALA A 719 13.72 -62.40 -33.57
CA ALA A 719 14.84 -62.20 -34.50
C ALA A 719 15.20 -60.72 -34.75
N LEU A 720 14.34 -59.77 -34.36
CA LEU A 720 14.49 -58.34 -34.68
C LEU A 720 15.28 -57.53 -33.63
N ASP A 721 15.32 -57.97 -32.37
CA ASP A 721 16.02 -57.25 -31.28
C ASP A 721 17.57 -57.31 -31.40
N ASP A 722 18.12 -58.36 -32.03
CA ASP A 722 19.58 -58.57 -32.15
C ASP A 722 20.22 -57.81 -33.33
N GLU A 723 19.44 -57.38 -34.34
CA GLU A 723 19.95 -56.64 -35.51
C GLU A 723 20.10 -55.14 -35.21
N ILE A 724 19.21 -54.56 -34.40
CA ILE A 724 19.24 -53.13 -34.02
C ILE A 724 20.48 -52.79 -33.17
N LEU A 725 20.97 -53.72 -32.35
CA LEU A 725 22.17 -53.53 -31.54
C LEU A 725 23.50 -53.67 -32.31
N ALA A 726 23.45 -54.01 -33.60
CA ALA A 726 24.65 -54.12 -34.45
C ALA A 726 25.00 -52.82 -35.20
N GLU A 727 24.01 -52.03 -35.62
CA GLU A 727 24.23 -50.91 -36.57
C GLU A 727 24.87 -49.67 -35.92
N GLU A 728 24.57 -49.35 -34.66
CA GLU A 728 25.21 -48.23 -33.94
C GLU A 728 26.74 -48.40 -33.76
N ALA A 729 27.25 -49.64 -33.86
CA ALA A 729 28.66 -49.95 -33.63
C ALA A 729 29.60 -49.58 -34.81
N GLU A 730 29.08 -49.40 -36.04
CA GLU A 730 29.93 -49.12 -37.22
C GLU A 730 30.02 -47.63 -37.58
N ALA A 731 29.00 -46.82 -37.21
CA ALA A 731 28.98 -45.36 -37.44
C ALA A 731 30.23 -44.65 -36.88
N ALA A 732 30.73 -45.10 -35.72
CA ALA A 732 31.87 -44.51 -35.01
C ALA A 732 33.26 -44.66 -35.71
N LYS A 733 33.33 -45.25 -36.91
CA LYS A 733 34.60 -45.40 -37.69
C LYS A 733 34.65 -44.59 -38.99
N GLY A 734 33.55 -43.96 -39.43
CA GLY A 734 33.45 -43.33 -40.75
C GLY A 734 34.29 -42.05 -40.93
N GLU A 735 34.36 -41.18 -39.92
CA GLU A 735 34.83 -39.80 -40.11
C GLU A 735 36.37 -39.64 -40.26
N ALA A 736 37.16 -40.68 -39.95
CA ALA A 736 38.60 -40.56 -39.80
C ALA A 736 39.43 -40.54 -41.10
N GLN A 737 38.84 -40.65 -42.30
CA GLN A 737 39.60 -40.86 -43.55
C GLN A 737 39.39 -39.85 -44.70
N ASN A 738 38.37 -38.99 -44.69
CA ASN A 738 38.05 -38.15 -45.86
C ASN A 738 38.77 -36.78 -45.90
N ALA A 739 40.09 -36.77 -45.67
CA ALA A 739 40.90 -35.54 -45.56
C ALA A 739 42.13 -35.49 -46.49
N LYS A 740 42.14 -36.19 -47.64
CA LYS A 740 43.30 -36.18 -48.54
C LYS A 740 43.08 -36.61 -50.00
N ALA A 741 42.72 -35.67 -50.89
CA ALA A 741 43.26 -35.55 -52.27
C ALA A 741 42.63 -34.40 -53.08
N LYS A 742 43.40 -33.35 -53.41
CA LYS A 742 43.11 -32.47 -54.57
C LYS A 742 43.87 -33.00 -55.79
N GLY A 743 43.22 -33.16 -56.94
CA GLY A 743 43.94 -33.54 -58.18
C GLY A 743 43.07 -33.78 -59.43
N ARG A 744 42.82 -32.73 -60.24
CA ARG A 744 42.51 -32.85 -61.67
C ARG A 744 43.81 -32.63 -62.47
N PRO A 745 44.04 -33.32 -63.61
CA PRO A 745 43.45 -32.89 -64.89
C PRO A 745 42.98 -34.05 -65.81
N ALA A 746 42.68 -33.73 -67.08
CA ALA A 746 42.10 -34.61 -68.11
C ALA A 746 42.95 -34.51 -69.43
N PRO A 747 42.45 -34.81 -70.65
CA PRO A 747 41.85 -36.06 -71.18
C PRO A 747 42.56 -36.59 -72.47
N MET A 748 42.32 -37.86 -72.85
CA MET A 748 42.53 -38.43 -74.21
C MET A 748 41.48 -39.55 -74.46
N SER A 749 40.95 -39.90 -75.65
CA SER A 749 41.27 -39.70 -77.08
C SER A 749 41.84 -40.92 -77.85
N ALA A 750 41.02 -41.96 -78.07
CA ALA A 750 41.03 -42.88 -79.25
C ALA A 750 39.73 -43.72 -79.24
N ALA A 751 38.99 -44.09 -80.30
CA ALA A 751 39.16 -44.13 -81.77
C ALA A 751 39.46 -45.51 -82.40
N ALA A 752 38.43 -46.39 -82.47
CA ALA A 752 38.29 -47.48 -83.45
C ALA A 752 36.81 -47.95 -83.54
N GLY A 753 36.25 -48.38 -84.68
CA GLY A 753 36.78 -48.26 -86.05
C GLY A 753 36.36 -49.32 -87.09
N PHE A 754 35.06 -49.52 -87.38
CA PHE A 754 34.61 -50.31 -88.56
C PHE A 754 33.21 -49.81 -89.02
N ASN A 755 33.05 -49.13 -90.16
CA ASN A 755 33.03 -49.58 -91.58
C ASN A 755 31.74 -50.35 -91.97
N ILE A 756 30.79 -49.75 -92.72
CA ILE A 756 30.73 -49.56 -94.21
C ILE A 756 29.85 -50.67 -94.87
N ALA A 757 28.92 -50.43 -95.81
CA ALA A 757 28.28 -49.19 -96.29
C ALA A 757 27.06 -49.47 -97.22
N LYS A 758 26.27 -48.41 -97.52
CA LYS A 758 25.48 -48.12 -98.76
C LYS A 758 24.57 -49.20 -99.38
N PHE A 759 23.32 -48.82 -99.65
CA PHE A 759 22.72 -48.45 -100.97
C PHE A 759 21.19 -48.26 -100.76
N ASP A 760 20.40 -47.51 -101.53
CA ASP A 760 20.58 -46.19 -102.18
C ASP A 760 19.19 -45.63 -102.60
N ASN A 761 18.94 -44.36 -102.29
CA ASN A 761 18.06 -43.40 -102.99
C ASN A 761 16.88 -43.88 -103.87
N LYS A 762 15.64 -43.46 -103.50
CA LYS A 762 14.69 -42.97 -104.53
C LYS A 762 13.64 -41.97 -104.01
N ALA A 763 13.65 -40.75 -104.54
CA ALA A 763 12.64 -39.73 -104.29
C ALA A 763 11.52 -39.67 -105.36
N LYS A 764 10.26 -39.55 -104.91
CA LYS A 764 9.03 -39.10 -105.62
C LYS A 764 7.86 -39.22 -104.61
N GLY A 765 6.98 -38.23 -104.38
CA GLY A 765 6.95 -36.84 -104.84
C GLY A 765 5.82 -36.52 -105.83
N ARG A 766 4.57 -36.37 -105.35
CA ARG A 766 3.58 -35.39 -105.85
C ARG A 766 2.21 -35.44 -105.12
N LYS A 767 1.70 -34.22 -104.88
CA LYS A 767 0.36 -33.85 -104.36
C LYS A 767 0.10 -34.21 -102.91
#